data_AF-J0CN71-F1
#
_entry.id   AF-J0CN71-F1
#
_cell.length_a   1.000
_cell.length_b   1.000
_cell.length_c   1.000
_cell.angle_alpha   90.00
_cell.angle_beta   90.00
_cell.angle_gamma   90.00
#
_symmetry.space_group_name_H-M   'P 1'
#
loop_
_entity.id
_entity.type
_entity.pdbx_description
1 polymer ?
#
loop_
_entity_poly.entity_id
_entity_poly.type
_entity_poly.pdbx_seq_one_letter_code
_entity_poly.pdbx_strand_id
1 'polypeptide(L)'
;MIPRDVKSPTVAIPFHKLLKIVAVVDRNDQQALALLAQISADNYDVELRDDYSADVSEDASVGAYIGSVEGGRLQSARTFLRSVRDGGFRTPIWAMADSLTIADMNVVEMAGEVDGFVYLGQQTPAFYAKQIISSLVNYGKSLLPPFFGGMMAYDGEANIAFDCPGHQGGQFYRKSPAGQLFFKYFGESVFRNDLCNADVDLGDLLIHEGPAAEAQKQAARIFGADRTYFILNGTSTSNKVVTNAVLRAGDLVLFDRNNHKSLHQGALVQAGAIPIFLPTARNAFGMIGAVDWEAWDETWLRRQIASHPLVADKSRADGERPFRLACIQLATYDGTIYNVRKVMEKIGHLCDYVLWDEAWIGYNAFHPLFEGHSPMRLDDLRPDMPGLFSTQSVHKQGAGFSQASQIHKRDEHIKGQRRFIEHKRFNESLLMHVSTSPFYPLFASLDVNAKVHEGKAGEMLWDRCIGLGIEVRKKLRGFVQHYECKAASPEEQWFFDPFVPDKITVSGSTHTSDLAEIRWEDVPTDVLKREQQCWRFDTEAKWHGYAGYAPGYTMVDPNKLTLLTPGIDRETGEYREFGIPATVVANYLREQRVVPEKCDLNSLLFLLTPAEDESKLNTLVAKLVKFKNLWDRDAPLPEVLPTVFAANRERYAGYTVRQVCKEMHSFYRQAGVKDLQRLCFRSESFPEPAIAPKQAYEALVANNVDYVPLAQAAGRISATLALIYPPGIGVIVPGERWDERARPMRDYFLAFEESFNRFPGFNYEVQGVFQERIDGRIKFYTYVVREWGTEDLIMTDNTMHLATETTAKKKMNLVQLTFIVAVNMMGSGIIMLPANMAQVGAISLLSWIVTAVGSMAIAYGFAQAGLFNQRPGGMSAYAEDAYGKDGYFMVFFLYFLSLAIGNVAIGISAVGYLAGFFPALTSTPIMTCVALIILLWLTTAANFGGPRITGRIGSVTVWGVILPVGLLSIIGWLWFSSSTFAAAWTPKGLSLGQGMGSSISLTLWAFLGMESAAQNSDAVENPKRDVPLACMFGTLGAAVIYILSTTVIQGIVPNADLAASTGPFALAYATMFNPTIGSIIMALAVLACLGSLLGWQFTIAQTARTAAEERMFPTVFSRVNEMGAPVQGMIILGVVQTGLALMTISPTLSEQFSALVNLAVVTNVLPYIIALSSLFVIMKAARVPQAKYRLNAAIALVGMLYSVFAIYASGKDAVLGGMLVTGIGFIIYGLIAPRFTSGANHVPAE
;
A
#
# COMPACT_ATOMS: atom_id res chain seq x y z
N MET A 1 -31.13 -4.54 11.43
CA MET A 1 -31.31 -3.75 12.66
C MET A 1 -32.55 -2.88 12.50
N ILE A 2 -33.24 -2.52 13.58
CA ILE A 2 -34.35 -1.56 13.54
C ILE A 2 -33.71 -0.17 13.33
N PRO A 3 -34.18 0.68 12.40
CA PRO A 3 -33.67 2.04 12.26
C PRO A 3 -33.80 2.76 13.60
N ARG A 4 -32.67 3.18 14.18
CA ARG A 4 -32.69 4.00 15.40
C ARG A 4 -32.66 5.46 14.98
N ASP A 5 -33.67 6.21 15.42
CA ASP A 5 -33.65 7.66 15.32
C ASP A 5 -32.46 8.24 16.09
N VAL A 6 -31.97 9.40 15.66
CA VAL A 6 -30.88 10.12 16.33
C VAL A 6 -31.30 10.40 17.78
N LYS A 7 -30.66 9.72 18.73
CA LYS A 7 -30.87 9.95 20.15
C LYS A 7 -30.45 11.39 20.46
N SER A 8 -31.38 12.19 20.99
CA SER A 8 -31.04 13.55 21.42
C SER A 8 -29.95 13.48 22.50
N PRO A 9 -28.94 14.37 22.49
CA PRO A 9 -27.86 14.36 23.47
C PRO A 9 -28.45 14.35 24.89
N THR A 10 -28.11 13.32 25.69
CA THR A 10 -28.55 13.25 27.09
C THR A 10 -27.72 14.18 27.98
N VAL A 11 -26.49 14.49 27.55
CA VAL A 11 -25.57 15.46 28.16
C VAL A 11 -25.46 16.70 27.27
N ALA A 12 -25.57 17.89 27.87
CA ALA A 12 -25.47 19.14 27.12
C ALA A 12 -24.04 19.40 26.65
N ILE A 13 -23.89 19.74 25.36
CA ILE A 13 -22.60 20.13 24.79
C ILE A 13 -22.12 21.43 25.46
N PRO A 14 -20.87 21.49 25.94
CA PRO A 14 -20.37 22.61 26.74
C PRO A 14 -20.00 23.82 25.87
N PHE A 15 -20.98 24.47 25.22
CA PHE A 15 -20.74 25.62 24.35
C PHE A 15 -20.02 26.78 25.02
N HIS A 16 -20.15 26.94 26.33
CA HIS A 16 -19.40 27.93 27.12
C HIS A 16 -17.87 27.78 27.03
N LYS A 17 -17.35 26.61 26.63
CA LYS A 17 -15.92 26.36 26.39
C LYS A 17 -15.52 26.48 24.92
N LEU A 18 -16.50 26.54 24.02
CA LEU A 18 -16.30 26.45 22.57
C LEU A 18 -16.61 27.77 21.85
N LEU A 19 -17.46 28.61 22.44
CA LEU A 19 -17.92 29.87 21.89
C LEU A 19 -17.81 30.99 22.93
N LYS A 20 -17.44 32.18 22.47
CA LYS A 20 -17.33 33.40 23.29
C LYS A 20 -18.42 34.42 22.93
N ILE A 21 -18.60 35.43 23.78
CA ILE A 21 -19.47 36.58 23.52
C ILE A 21 -18.61 37.83 23.36
N VAL A 22 -18.82 38.58 22.29
CA VAL A 22 -18.11 39.86 22.05
C VAL A 22 -19.07 41.02 22.28
N ALA A 23 -18.69 41.92 23.17
CA ALA A 23 -19.45 43.13 23.48
C ALA A 23 -18.73 44.38 22.99
N VAL A 24 -19.41 45.17 22.15
CA VAL A 24 -18.98 46.47 21.63
C VAL A 24 -19.85 47.55 22.28
N VAL A 25 -19.53 47.86 23.53
CA VAL A 25 -20.31 48.75 24.41
C VAL A 25 -19.41 49.78 25.10
N ASP A 26 -19.97 50.80 25.74
CA ASP A 26 -19.16 51.80 26.48
C ASP A 26 -18.55 51.16 27.73
N ARG A 27 -17.22 51.26 27.88
CA ARG A 27 -16.49 50.77 29.06
C ARG A 27 -16.90 51.48 30.36
N ASN A 28 -17.51 52.65 30.28
CA ASN A 28 -17.96 53.42 31.45
C ASN A 28 -19.41 53.14 31.85
N ASP A 29 -20.17 52.41 31.02
CA ASP A 29 -21.54 52.06 31.32
C ASP A 29 -21.60 50.93 32.37
N GLN A 30 -21.90 51.32 33.61
CA GLN A 30 -22.00 50.41 34.75
C GLN A 30 -23.10 49.35 34.58
N GLN A 31 -24.17 49.66 33.85
CA GLN A 31 -25.27 48.72 33.64
C GLN A 31 -24.88 47.67 32.59
N ALA A 32 -24.17 48.07 31.54
CA ALA A 32 -23.59 47.15 30.57
C ALA A 32 -22.57 46.22 31.23
N LEU A 33 -21.67 46.75 32.05
CA LEU A 33 -20.69 45.94 32.78
C LEU A 33 -21.36 44.94 33.75
N ALA A 34 -22.46 45.32 34.39
CA ALA A 34 -23.23 44.42 35.25
C ALA A 34 -23.85 43.24 34.46
N LEU A 35 -24.35 43.49 33.24
CA LEU A 35 -24.83 42.42 32.35
C LEU A 35 -23.70 41.47 31.95
N LEU A 36 -22.55 42.00 31.51
CA LEU A 36 -21.41 41.18 31.10
C LEU A 36 -20.88 40.34 32.27
N ALA A 37 -20.78 40.92 33.48
CA ALA A 37 -20.38 40.20 34.68
C ALA A 37 -21.33 39.04 35.01
N GLN A 38 -22.63 39.20 34.78
CA GLN A 38 -23.61 38.14 34.99
C GLN A 38 -23.46 36.99 33.98
N ILE A 39 -23.11 37.30 32.73
CA ILE A 39 -22.81 36.28 31.71
C ILE A 39 -21.53 35.52 32.06
N SER A 40 -20.48 36.21 32.50
CA SER A 40 -19.24 35.57 32.95
C SER A 40 -19.44 34.73 34.21
N ALA A 41 -20.33 35.12 35.11
CA ALA A 41 -20.69 34.33 36.29
C ALA A 41 -21.32 32.97 35.93
N ASP A 42 -21.93 32.85 34.74
CA ASP A 42 -22.46 31.60 34.18
C ASP A 42 -21.37 30.79 33.41
N ASN A 43 -20.10 31.15 33.56
CA ASN A 43 -18.90 30.54 32.95
C ASN A 43 -18.76 30.70 31.42
N TYR A 44 -19.41 31.70 30.83
CA TYR A 44 -19.17 32.06 29.43
C TYR A 44 -18.02 33.06 29.32
N ASP A 45 -17.19 32.88 28.30
CA ASP A 45 -16.16 33.85 27.96
C ASP A 45 -16.77 35.11 27.33
N VAL A 46 -16.39 36.27 27.82
CA VAL A 46 -16.94 37.57 27.41
C VAL A 46 -15.80 38.55 27.19
N GLU A 47 -15.69 39.06 25.97
CA GLU A 47 -14.67 40.02 25.59
C GLU A 47 -15.29 41.39 25.29
N LEU A 48 -14.77 42.42 25.97
CA LEU A 48 -15.14 43.81 25.72
C LEU A 48 -14.18 44.43 24.69
N ARG A 49 -14.71 44.87 23.55
CA ARG A 49 -13.95 45.34 22.40
C ARG A 49 -14.37 46.76 21.98
N ASP A 50 -13.39 47.59 21.61
CA ASP A 50 -13.64 48.89 20.98
C ASP A 50 -13.57 48.80 19.44
N ASP A 51 -12.74 47.87 18.93
CA ASP A 51 -12.62 47.49 17.52
C ASP A 51 -12.97 46.01 17.38
N TYR A 52 -13.93 45.73 16.50
CA TYR A 52 -14.51 44.41 16.25
C TYR A 52 -14.07 43.80 14.91
N SER A 53 -13.24 44.51 14.13
CA SER A 53 -12.90 44.12 12.76
C SER A 53 -12.35 42.69 12.70
N ALA A 54 -11.36 42.38 13.52
CA ALA A 54 -10.78 41.04 13.63
C ALA A 54 -11.78 39.98 14.13
N ASP A 55 -12.68 40.34 15.06
CA ASP A 55 -13.70 39.41 15.57
C ASP A 55 -14.71 39.01 14.49
N VAL A 56 -14.92 39.86 13.48
CA VAL A 56 -15.83 39.59 12.36
C VAL A 56 -15.12 38.90 11.19
N SER A 57 -13.87 39.27 10.91
CA SER A 57 -13.14 38.76 9.74
C SER A 57 -12.33 37.50 10.01
N GLU A 58 -11.82 37.31 11.23
CA GLU A 58 -10.81 36.28 11.55
C GLU A 58 -11.24 35.33 12.68
N ASP A 59 -12.05 35.78 13.66
CA ASP A 59 -12.42 34.96 14.82
C ASP A 59 -13.79 34.28 14.69
N ALA A 60 -13.80 33.02 14.23
CA ALA A 60 -15.02 32.23 14.10
C ALA A 60 -15.56 31.66 15.44
N SER A 61 -14.92 31.94 16.58
CA SER A 61 -15.38 31.46 17.90
C SER A 61 -16.49 32.31 18.53
N VAL A 62 -16.88 33.43 17.90
CA VAL A 62 -17.93 34.29 18.44
C VAL A 62 -19.30 33.63 18.30
N GLY A 63 -19.92 33.32 19.44
CA GLY A 63 -21.24 32.70 19.54
C GLY A 63 -22.40 33.68 19.70
N ALA A 64 -22.12 34.93 20.10
CA ALA A 64 -23.06 36.04 20.06
C ALA A 64 -22.34 37.39 20.14
N TYR A 65 -22.93 38.43 19.56
CA TYR A 65 -22.47 39.80 19.67
C TYR A 65 -23.45 40.67 20.47
N ILE A 66 -22.93 41.63 21.21
CA ILE A 66 -23.70 42.68 21.89
C ILE A 66 -23.16 44.03 21.40
N GLY A 67 -23.99 44.85 20.76
CA GLY A 67 -23.58 46.17 20.25
C GLY A 67 -24.43 47.29 20.81
N SER A 68 -23.81 48.35 21.32
CA SER A 68 -24.56 49.56 21.72
C SER A 68 -25.05 50.33 20.50
N VAL A 69 -26.35 50.61 20.44
CA VAL A 69 -27.01 51.30 19.30
C VAL A 69 -27.38 52.74 19.62
N GLU A 70 -26.70 53.39 20.59
CA GLU A 70 -27.04 54.74 21.06
C GLU A 70 -25.95 55.81 20.86
N GLY A 71 -26.37 57.08 21.01
CA GLY A 71 -25.51 58.25 20.93
C GLY A 71 -24.84 58.41 19.56
N GLY A 72 -23.63 58.99 19.53
CA GLY A 72 -22.82 59.13 18.31
C GLY A 72 -22.33 57.82 17.70
N ARG A 73 -22.68 56.65 18.28
CA ARG A 73 -22.26 55.31 17.83
C ARG A 73 -23.28 54.60 16.95
N LEU A 74 -24.48 55.15 16.74
CA LEU A 74 -25.53 54.54 15.92
C LEU A 74 -25.02 54.13 14.52
N GLN A 75 -24.25 55.00 13.87
CA GLN A 75 -23.68 54.70 12.54
C GLN A 75 -22.61 53.60 12.62
N SER A 76 -21.74 53.64 13.62
CA SER A 76 -20.72 52.61 13.84
C SER A 76 -21.33 51.25 14.16
N ALA A 77 -22.42 51.23 14.94
CA ALA A 77 -23.20 50.04 15.23
C ALA A 77 -23.86 49.47 13.97
N ARG A 78 -24.42 50.31 13.10
CA ARG A 78 -24.95 49.87 11.80
C ARG A 78 -23.88 49.21 10.92
N THR A 79 -22.70 49.83 10.82
CA THR A 79 -21.57 49.25 10.07
C THR A 79 -21.13 47.92 10.66
N PHE A 80 -21.13 47.80 11.99
CA PHE A 80 -20.83 46.56 12.70
C PHE A 80 -21.82 45.45 12.36
N LEU A 81 -23.13 45.72 12.55
CA LEU A 81 -24.20 44.76 12.29
C LEU A 81 -24.14 44.24 10.85
N ARG A 82 -23.98 45.14 9.89
CA ARG A 82 -23.83 44.78 8.47
C ARG A 82 -22.58 43.94 8.22
N SER A 83 -21.43 44.32 8.78
CA SER A 83 -20.18 43.56 8.63
C SER A 83 -20.32 42.10 9.09
N VAL A 84 -21.00 41.85 10.22
CA VAL A 84 -21.27 40.48 10.71
C VAL A 84 -22.11 39.68 9.72
N ARG A 85 -23.12 40.32 9.13
CA ARG A 85 -24.11 39.70 8.23
C ARG A 85 -23.56 39.50 6.82
N ASP A 86 -22.75 40.43 6.33
CA ASP A 86 -22.01 40.35 5.07
C ASP A 86 -21.03 39.18 5.07
N GLY A 87 -20.52 38.78 6.25
CA GLY A 87 -19.75 37.55 6.43
C GLY A 87 -20.52 36.26 6.14
N GLY A 88 -21.86 36.33 6.04
CA GLY A 88 -22.75 35.21 5.78
C GLY A 88 -23.09 34.36 7.01
N PHE A 89 -22.50 34.68 8.18
CA PHE A 89 -22.77 33.99 9.43
C PHE A 89 -24.10 34.46 10.06
N ARG A 90 -24.79 33.52 10.71
CA ARG A 90 -26.03 33.77 11.45
C ARG A 90 -25.79 33.94 12.95
N THR A 91 -24.61 34.42 13.33
CA THR A 91 -24.26 34.66 14.73
C THR A 91 -25.28 35.62 15.34
N PRO A 92 -25.89 35.29 16.49
CA PRO A 92 -26.86 36.15 17.15
C PRO A 92 -26.28 37.53 17.45
N ILE A 93 -27.06 38.59 17.22
CA ILE A 93 -26.67 39.96 17.56
C ILE A 93 -27.73 40.63 18.43
N TRP A 94 -27.30 41.18 19.56
CA TRP A 94 -28.15 41.89 20.52
C TRP A 94 -27.83 43.38 20.51
N ALA A 95 -28.84 44.21 20.27
CA ALA A 95 -28.73 45.66 20.31
C ALA A 95 -28.97 46.18 21.73
N MET A 96 -28.03 46.93 22.29
CA MET A 96 -28.14 47.53 23.61
C MET A 96 -28.54 49.00 23.51
N ALA A 97 -29.62 49.38 24.18
CA ALA A 97 -30.22 50.71 24.13
C ALA A 97 -30.75 51.13 25.51
N ASP A 98 -30.58 52.38 25.94
CA ASP A 98 -31.13 52.95 27.17
C ASP A 98 -32.36 53.85 26.92
N SER A 99 -32.37 54.59 25.80
CA SER A 99 -33.33 55.65 25.49
C SER A 99 -34.03 55.52 24.14
N LEU A 100 -33.61 54.59 23.28
CA LEU A 100 -34.20 54.37 21.94
C LEU A 100 -35.67 53.94 22.03
N THR A 101 -36.61 54.83 21.70
CA THR A 101 -38.05 54.50 21.76
C THR A 101 -38.47 53.69 20.53
N ILE A 102 -39.63 53.02 20.62
CA ILE A 102 -40.22 52.32 19.47
C ILE A 102 -40.41 53.28 18.27
N ALA A 103 -40.67 54.57 18.53
CA ALA A 103 -40.83 55.58 17.49
C ALA A 103 -39.52 55.94 16.77
N ASP A 104 -38.37 55.70 17.40
CA ASP A 104 -37.04 55.97 16.84
C ASP A 104 -36.50 54.79 15.99
N MET A 105 -37.22 53.66 15.97
CA MET A 105 -36.84 52.50 15.15
C MET A 105 -37.22 52.71 13.68
N ASN A 106 -36.20 52.80 12.82
CA ASN A 106 -36.41 52.76 11.36
C ASN A 106 -36.95 51.39 10.93
N VAL A 107 -38.07 51.40 10.20
CA VAL A 107 -38.84 50.21 9.78
C VAL A 107 -38.04 49.19 8.96
N VAL A 108 -36.91 49.56 8.35
CA VAL A 108 -36.23 48.72 7.32
C VAL A 108 -34.72 48.53 7.53
N GLU A 109 -34.08 49.11 8.56
CA GLU A 109 -32.59 49.16 8.59
C GLU A 109 -31.88 48.41 9.73
N MET A 110 -32.47 48.25 10.92
CA MET A 110 -31.83 47.54 12.05
C MET A 110 -32.66 46.37 12.59
N ALA A 111 -34.00 46.47 12.54
CA ALA A 111 -34.88 45.46 13.13
C ALA A 111 -34.78 44.07 12.47
N GLY A 112 -34.34 43.99 11.22
CA GLY A 112 -34.14 42.73 10.50
C GLY A 112 -32.80 42.04 10.78
N GLU A 113 -31.84 42.75 11.38
CA GLU A 113 -30.46 42.25 11.54
C GLU A 113 -30.14 41.79 12.97
N VAL A 114 -30.94 42.21 13.96
CA VAL A 114 -30.74 41.91 15.38
C VAL A 114 -31.72 40.84 15.88
N ASP A 115 -31.27 40.00 16.80
CA ASP A 115 -32.04 38.93 17.43
C ASP A 115 -32.83 39.42 18.64
N GLY A 116 -32.43 40.56 19.23
CA GLY A 116 -33.14 41.17 20.34
C GLY A 116 -32.55 42.51 20.79
N PHE A 117 -33.31 43.20 21.64
CA PHE A 117 -32.91 44.45 22.26
C PHE A 117 -32.72 44.29 23.77
N VAL A 118 -31.67 44.91 24.30
CA VAL A 118 -31.35 45.00 25.72
C VAL A 118 -31.61 46.42 26.18
N TYR A 119 -32.70 46.64 26.90
CA TYR A 119 -33.03 47.91 27.54
C TYR A 119 -32.64 47.90 29.02
N LEU A 120 -31.47 48.46 29.32
CA LEU A 120 -30.93 48.50 30.68
C LEU A 120 -31.80 49.44 31.53
N GLY A 121 -32.35 48.92 32.63
CA GLY A 121 -33.29 49.64 33.50
C GLY A 121 -34.78 49.30 33.30
N GLN A 122 -35.18 48.70 32.17
CA GLN A 122 -36.55 48.18 31.99
C GLN A 122 -36.71 46.73 32.42
N GLN A 123 -35.60 45.99 32.51
CA GLN A 123 -35.55 44.59 32.90
C GLN A 123 -34.21 44.28 33.59
N THR A 124 -34.15 43.17 34.34
CA THR A 124 -32.94 42.79 35.08
C THR A 124 -31.81 42.28 34.17
N PRO A 125 -30.53 42.62 34.47
CA PRO A 125 -29.38 42.06 33.76
C PRO A 125 -29.34 40.53 33.75
N ALA A 126 -29.78 39.89 34.84
CA ALA A 126 -29.85 38.43 34.95
C ALA A 126 -30.82 37.78 33.97
N PHE A 127 -31.92 38.44 33.62
CA PHE A 127 -32.84 37.91 32.62
C PHE A 127 -32.29 38.09 31.20
N TYR A 128 -31.71 39.26 30.88
CA TYR A 128 -31.06 39.48 29.58
C TYR A 128 -29.89 38.52 29.34
N ALA A 129 -29.07 38.27 30.36
CA ALA A 129 -27.99 37.28 30.30
C ALA A 129 -28.52 35.90 29.85
N LYS A 130 -29.64 35.44 30.42
CA LYS A 130 -30.28 34.17 30.02
C LYS A 130 -30.75 34.18 28.57
N GLN A 131 -31.29 35.29 28.08
CA GLN A 131 -31.75 35.38 26.69
C GLN A 131 -30.57 35.32 25.71
N ILE A 132 -29.49 36.06 26.00
CA ILE A 132 -28.26 36.07 25.20
C ILE A 132 -27.63 34.68 25.20
N ILE A 133 -27.44 34.07 26.37
CA ILE A 133 -26.88 32.71 26.51
C ILE A 133 -27.77 31.69 25.77
N SER A 134 -29.09 31.79 25.86
CA SER A 134 -30.01 30.93 25.13
C SER A 134 -29.85 31.07 23.61
N SER A 135 -29.70 32.29 23.10
CA SER A 135 -29.44 32.52 21.67
C SER A 135 -28.10 31.92 21.22
N LEU A 136 -27.05 32.05 22.03
CA LEU A 136 -25.73 31.44 21.76
C LEU A 136 -25.82 29.92 21.75
N VAL A 137 -26.51 29.30 22.72
CA VAL A 137 -26.69 27.84 22.77
C VAL A 137 -27.49 27.34 21.56
N ASN A 138 -28.54 28.07 21.15
CA ASN A 138 -29.30 27.72 19.95
C ASN A 138 -28.47 27.86 18.67
N TYR A 139 -27.66 28.92 18.58
CA TYR A 139 -26.69 29.08 17.49
C TYR A 139 -25.69 27.93 17.47
N GLY A 140 -25.05 27.62 18.59
CA GLY A 140 -24.11 26.51 18.72
C GLY A 140 -24.72 25.17 18.28
N LYS A 141 -25.96 24.88 18.66
CA LYS A 141 -26.69 23.69 18.18
C LYS A 141 -26.90 23.69 16.66
N SER A 142 -27.16 24.85 16.07
CA SER A 142 -27.34 24.98 14.61
C SER A 142 -26.06 24.77 13.81
N LEU A 143 -24.89 24.88 14.45
CA LEU A 143 -23.58 24.64 13.85
C LEU A 143 -23.20 23.16 13.81
N LEU A 144 -23.80 22.32 14.66
CA LEU A 144 -23.46 20.90 14.75
C LEU A 144 -23.96 20.14 13.52
N PRO A 145 -23.05 19.55 12.72
CA PRO A 145 -23.46 18.67 11.65
C PRO A 145 -23.80 17.27 12.20
N PRO A 146 -24.60 16.47 11.47
CA PRO A 146 -25.28 15.29 12.02
C PRO A 146 -24.35 14.27 12.67
N PHE A 147 -23.22 13.94 12.04
CA PHE A 147 -22.30 12.93 12.53
C PHE A 147 -21.34 13.50 13.58
N PHE A 148 -20.71 14.65 13.32
CA PHE A 148 -19.80 15.26 14.29
C PHE A 148 -20.53 15.66 15.59
N GLY A 149 -21.73 16.23 15.47
CA GLY A 149 -22.57 16.56 16.63
C GLY A 149 -22.99 15.32 17.42
N GLY A 150 -23.33 14.22 16.72
CA GLY A 150 -23.59 12.92 17.35
C GLY A 150 -22.37 12.38 18.08
N MET A 151 -21.18 12.50 17.47
CA MET A 151 -19.90 12.05 18.05
C MET A 151 -19.54 12.85 19.30
N MET A 152 -19.72 14.18 19.29
CA MET A 152 -19.55 15.02 20.48
C MET A 152 -20.51 14.64 21.62
N ALA A 153 -21.77 14.35 21.28
CA ALA A 153 -22.75 13.90 22.27
C ALA A 153 -22.35 12.53 22.87
N TYR A 154 -21.88 11.60 22.04
CA TYR A 154 -21.42 10.29 22.47
C TYR A 154 -20.21 10.36 23.42
N ASP A 155 -19.20 11.19 23.09
CA ASP A 155 -18.05 11.44 23.97
C ASP A 155 -18.48 12.02 25.33
N GLY A 156 -19.47 12.92 25.32
CA GLY A 156 -20.05 13.50 26.54
C GLY A 156 -20.76 12.51 27.46
N GLU A 157 -21.25 11.36 26.95
CA GLU A 157 -21.84 10.30 27.76
C GLU A 157 -20.79 9.47 28.53
N ALA A 158 -19.50 9.61 28.19
CA ALA A 158 -18.37 8.94 28.85
C ALA A 158 -18.51 7.40 28.94
N ASN A 159 -18.97 6.79 27.85
CA ASN A 159 -19.17 5.35 27.76
C ASN A 159 -17.89 4.54 28.03
N ILE A 160 -18.02 3.39 28.71
CA ILE A 160 -16.90 2.51 29.04
C ILE A 160 -16.72 1.50 27.90
N ALA A 161 -15.70 1.72 27.07
CA ALA A 161 -15.37 0.88 25.93
C ALA A 161 -14.77 -0.48 26.34
N PHE A 162 -15.39 -1.57 25.87
CA PHE A 162 -14.86 -2.96 25.94
C PHE A 162 -14.73 -3.59 24.54
N ASP A 163 -14.98 -2.81 23.51
CA ASP A 163 -14.99 -3.13 22.10
C ASP A 163 -13.67 -2.69 21.43
N CYS A 164 -13.69 -2.58 20.10
CA CYS A 164 -12.58 -2.05 19.31
C CYS A 164 -12.73 -0.52 19.13
N PRO A 165 -11.64 0.23 18.89
CA PRO A 165 -10.24 -0.20 18.81
C PRO A 165 -9.64 -0.64 20.15
N GLY A 166 -8.72 -1.61 20.12
CA GLY A 166 -8.15 -2.24 21.34
C GLY A 166 -7.38 -1.29 22.27
N HIS A 167 -7.11 -0.05 21.87
CA HIS A 167 -6.56 0.97 22.77
C HIS A 167 -7.60 1.52 23.76
N GLN A 168 -8.90 1.36 23.48
CA GLN A 168 -10.05 1.74 24.31
C GLN A 168 -9.93 3.16 24.86
N GLY A 169 -10.06 4.17 23.99
CA GLY A 169 -9.84 5.57 24.39
C GLY A 169 -8.39 5.91 24.72
N GLY A 170 -7.42 5.29 24.01
CA GLY A 170 -5.99 5.50 24.16
C GLY A 170 -5.35 4.98 25.46
N GLN A 171 -6.11 4.27 26.32
CA GLN A 171 -5.61 3.80 27.62
C GLN A 171 -4.49 2.77 27.49
N PHE A 172 -4.45 1.99 26.41
CA PHE A 172 -3.33 1.08 26.16
C PHE A 172 -2.02 1.86 25.90
N TYR A 173 -2.05 2.94 25.12
CA TYR A 173 -0.86 3.75 24.85
C TYR A 173 -0.22 4.27 26.14
N ARG A 174 -1.03 4.68 27.11
CA ARG A 174 -0.57 5.17 28.42
C ARG A 174 0.22 4.15 29.25
N LYS A 175 0.17 2.86 28.88
CA LYS A 175 0.88 1.77 29.59
C LYS A 175 2.33 1.59 29.16
N SER A 176 2.83 2.35 28.18
CA SER A 176 4.26 2.37 27.80
C SER A 176 4.80 3.79 27.70
N PRO A 177 6.10 4.04 27.94
CA PRO A 177 6.67 5.39 27.78
C PRO A 177 6.50 5.94 26.36
N ALA A 178 6.72 5.12 25.33
CA ALA A 178 6.53 5.53 23.94
C ALA A 178 5.07 5.85 23.63
N GLY A 179 4.14 4.99 24.08
CA GLY A 179 2.71 5.25 23.91
C GLY A 179 2.22 6.46 24.71
N GLN A 180 2.79 6.75 25.89
CA GLN A 180 2.44 7.93 26.67
C GLN A 180 2.87 9.23 25.97
N LEU A 181 4.03 9.23 25.31
CA LEU A 181 4.45 10.36 24.47
C LEU A 181 3.48 10.55 23.30
N PHE A 182 3.10 9.46 22.64
CA PHE A 182 2.14 9.47 21.53
C PHE A 182 0.75 9.99 21.97
N PHE A 183 0.22 9.48 23.08
CA PHE A 183 -1.08 9.89 23.63
C PHE A 183 -1.10 11.37 24.02
N LYS A 184 -0.04 11.85 24.68
CA LYS A 184 0.07 13.27 25.06
C LYS A 184 0.23 14.19 23.86
N TYR A 185 0.96 13.75 22.83
CA TYR A 185 1.21 14.56 21.64
C TYR A 185 -0.09 14.81 20.85
N PHE A 186 -0.89 13.76 20.62
CA PHE A 186 -2.13 13.87 19.87
C PHE A 186 -3.33 14.35 20.71
N GLY A 187 -3.26 14.20 22.03
CA GLY A 187 -4.35 14.54 22.95
C GLY A 187 -5.41 13.44 23.07
N GLU A 188 -6.13 13.42 24.18
CA GLU A 188 -7.06 12.33 24.51
C GLU A 188 -8.26 12.24 23.56
N SER A 189 -8.79 13.38 23.11
CA SER A 189 -10.04 13.43 22.34
C SER A 189 -9.98 12.63 21.04
N VAL A 190 -8.85 12.62 20.32
CA VAL A 190 -8.76 11.84 19.07
C VAL A 190 -8.90 10.33 19.33
N PHE A 191 -8.39 9.84 20.46
CA PHE A 191 -8.47 8.43 20.83
C PHE A 191 -9.83 8.05 21.42
N ARG A 192 -10.50 8.98 22.10
CA ARG A 192 -11.87 8.78 22.62
C ARG A 192 -12.90 8.73 21.51
N ASN A 193 -12.66 9.49 20.44
CA ASN A 193 -13.52 9.53 19.26
C ASN A 193 -13.08 8.53 18.17
N ASP A 194 -12.03 7.71 18.41
CA ASP A 194 -11.71 6.56 17.58
C ASP A 194 -12.56 5.36 18.03
N LEU A 195 -13.73 5.25 17.40
CA LEU A 195 -14.84 4.36 17.74
C LEU A 195 -15.08 3.30 16.65
N CYS A 196 -15.97 2.34 16.89
CA CYS A 196 -16.29 1.30 15.93
C CYS A 196 -17.80 1.05 15.75
N ASN A 197 -18.14 0.04 14.95
CA ASN A 197 -19.52 -0.32 14.64
C ASN A 197 -20.33 -0.82 15.86
N ALA A 198 -19.68 -1.12 16.99
CA ALA A 198 -20.37 -1.44 18.24
C ALA A 198 -20.99 -0.19 18.90
N ASP A 199 -20.51 1.01 18.56
CA ASP A 199 -21.03 2.31 19.01
C ASP A 199 -22.27 2.71 18.18
N VAL A 200 -23.32 1.92 18.30
CA VAL A 200 -24.53 1.95 17.45
C VAL A 200 -25.30 3.28 17.43
N ASP A 201 -25.02 4.19 18.38
CA ASP A 201 -25.65 5.52 18.44
C ASP A 201 -25.20 6.43 17.28
N LEU A 202 -24.05 6.14 16.66
CA LEU A 202 -23.53 6.85 15.49
C LEU A 202 -23.97 6.24 14.14
N GLY A 203 -24.76 5.16 14.19
CA GLY A 203 -25.27 4.45 13.02
C GLY A 203 -24.23 3.55 12.36
N ASP A 204 -24.36 3.37 11.04
CA ASP A 204 -23.47 2.50 10.27
C ASP A 204 -22.97 3.23 9.02
N LEU A 205 -21.64 3.36 8.91
CA LEU A 205 -20.97 4.10 7.83
C LEU A 205 -20.94 3.33 6.50
N LEU A 206 -21.09 2.00 6.53
CA LEU A 206 -20.95 1.08 5.39
C LEU A 206 -22.29 0.83 4.68
N ILE A 207 -23.37 0.70 5.46
CA ILE A 207 -24.73 0.54 4.93
C ILE A 207 -25.58 1.81 5.05
N HIS A 208 -24.98 2.91 5.53
CA HIS A 208 -25.56 4.26 5.54
C HIS A 208 -26.82 4.35 6.40
N GLU A 209 -26.68 4.11 7.70
CA GLU A 209 -27.75 4.25 8.69
C GLU A 209 -27.41 5.32 9.76
N GLY A 210 -28.43 5.86 10.42
CA GLY A 210 -28.28 6.80 11.54
C GLY A 210 -27.59 8.13 11.16
N PRO A 211 -26.86 8.76 12.10
CA PRO A 211 -26.12 10.01 11.87
C PRO A 211 -25.20 9.99 10.64
N ALA A 212 -24.56 8.86 10.34
CA ALA A 212 -23.69 8.73 9.17
C ALA A 212 -24.46 8.94 7.85
N ALA A 213 -25.69 8.42 7.76
CA ALA A 213 -26.56 8.60 6.59
C ALA A 213 -27.02 10.06 6.45
N GLU A 214 -27.38 10.70 7.57
CA GLU A 214 -27.86 12.08 7.58
C GLU A 214 -26.75 13.07 7.18
N ALA A 215 -25.52 12.85 7.65
CA ALA A 215 -24.34 13.62 7.22
C ALA A 215 -24.16 13.56 5.71
N GLN A 216 -24.23 12.36 5.13
CA GLN A 216 -24.12 12.16 3.68
C GLN A 216 -25.28 12.78 2.90
N LYS A 217 -26.51 12.73 3.42
CA LYS A 217 -27.67 13.42 2.81
C LYS A 217 -27.54 14.95 2.88
N GLN A 218 -27.01 15.49 3.96
CA GLN A 218 -26.75 16.92 4.07
C GLN A 218 -25.66 17.35 3.09
N ALA A 219 -24.55 16.60 3.01
CA ALA A 219 -23.51 16.83 2.02
C ALA A 219 -24.07 16.78 0.58
N ALA A 220 -24.94 15.82 0.26
CA ALA A 220 -25.60 15.76 -1.05
C ALA A 220 -26.38 17.04 -1.36
N ARG A 221 -27.18 17.55 -0.41
CA ARG A 221 -27.92 18.81 -0.59
C ARG A 221 -26.99 20.02 -0.77
N ILE A 222 -25.96 20.12 0.06
CA ILE A 222 -25.03 21.26 0.03
C ILE A 222 -24.26 21.31 -1.29
N PHE A 223 -23.77 20.17 -1.78
CA PHE A 223 -23.00 20.09 -3.02
C PHE A 223 -23.86 20.00 -4.29
N GLY A 224 -25.17 19.76 -4.19
CA GLY A 224 -26.09 19.66 -5.35
C GLY A 224 -26.16 18.27 -6.00
N ALA A 225 -25.85 17.22 -5.24
CA ALA A 225 -25.91 15.83 -5.70
C ALA A 225 -27.21 15.13 -5.27
N ASP A 226 -27.60 14.07 -5.97
CA ASP A 226 -28.72 13.21 -5.52
C ASP A 226 -28.30 12.36 -4.31
N ARG A 227 -27.05 11.90 -4.31
CA ARG A 227 -26.42 11.18 -3.20
C ARG A 227 -24.95 11.54 -3.06
N THR A 228 -24.45 11.52 -1.83
CA THR A 228 -23.03 11.63 -1.50
C THR A 228 -22.58 10.41 -0.72
N TYR A 229 -21.38 9.92 -1.01
CA TYR A 229 -20.72 8.85 -0.27
C TYR A 229 -19.39 9.37 0.28
N PHE A 230 -19.17 9.19 1.58
CA PHE A 230 -17.89 9.54 2.22
C PHE A 230 -16.90 8.38 2.09
N ILE A 231 -15.67 8.68 1.70
CA ILE A 231 -14.59 7.73 1.42
C ILE A 231 -13.37 8.14 2.23
N LEU A 232 -12.83 7.20 3.01
CA LEU A 232 -11.77 7.48 3.99
C LEU A 232 -10.38 7.01 3.52
N ASN A 233 -10.23 6.68 2.23
CA ASN A 233 -8.98 6.20 1.64
C ASN A 233 -8.58 7.03 0.40
N GLY A 234 -8.98 8.30 0.39
CA GLY A 234 -8.71 9.29 -0.65
C GLY A 234 -9.49 9.07 -1.95
N THR A 235 -9.46 10.08 -2.83
CA THR A 235 -10.11 10.02 -4.16
C THR A 235 -9.56 8.91 -5.05
N SER A 236 -8.35 8.43 -4.75
CA SER A 236 -7.82 7.23 -5.39
C SER A 236 -8.74 6.02 -5.22
N THR A 237 -9.39 5.91 -4.08
CA THR A 237 -10.38 4.87 -3.79
C THR A 237 -11.74 5.24 -4.35
N SER A 238 -12.17 6.51 -4.26
CA SER A 238 -13.40 6.99 -4.88
C SER A 238 -13.49 6.68 -6.38
N ASN A 239 -12.41 6.94 -7.12
CA ASN A 239 -12.32 6.64 -8.56
C ASN A 239 -12.46 5.14 -8.82
N LYS A 240 -11.88 4.28 -7.99
CA LYS A 240 -12.01 2.81 -8.11
C LYS A 240 -13.42 2.34 -7.82
N VAL A 241 -14.07 2.90 -6.81
CA VAL A 241 -15.49 2.63 -6.49
C VAL A 241 -16.38 2.99 -7.69
N VAL A 242 -16.25 4.20 -8.24
CA VAL A 242 -17.07 4.61 -9.39
C VAL A 242 -16.79 3.73 -10.61
N THR A 243 -15.53 3.53 -10.96
CA THR A 243 -15.16 2.78 -12.17
C THR A 243 -15.57 1.30 -12.09
N ASN A 244 -15.37 0.62 -10.95
CA ASN A 244 -15.80 -0.77 -10.77
C ASN A 244 -17.33 -0.93 -10.61
N ALA A 245 -18.05 0.13 -10.22
CA ALA A 245 -19.52 0.12 -10.22
C ALA A 245 -20.11 0.26 -11.63
N VAL A 246 -19.41 0.98 -12.53
CA VAL A 246 -19.92 1.36 -13.84
C VAL A 246 -19.44 0.44 -14.96
N LEU A 247 -18.16 0.05 -14.95
CA LEU A 247 -17.46 -0.63 -16.04
C LEU A 247 -17.32 -2.13 -15.81
N ARG A 248 -17.34 -2.89 -16.91
CA ARG A 248 -16.87 -4.28 -16.98
C ARG A 248 -15.81 -4.45 -18.07
N ALA A 249 -15.18 -5.61 -18.09
CA ALA A 249 -14.16 -5.95 -19.08
C ALA A 249 -14.70 -5.78 -20.51
N GLY A 250 -13.95 -5.08 -21.35
CA GLY A 250 -14.31 -4.79 -22.74
C GLY A 250 -15.28 -3.63 -22.94
N ASP A 251 -15.83 -3.00 -21.90
CA ASP A 251 -16.58 -1.75 -22.08
C ASP A 251 -15.65 -0.64 -22.62
N LEU A 252 -16.19 0.26 -23.45
CA LEU A 252 -15.44 1.43 -23.92
C LEU A 252 -15.50 2.53 -22.87
N VAL A 253 -14.35 3.08 -22.51
CA VAL A 253 -14.23 4.25 -21.64
C VAL A 253 -13.60 5.40 -22.42
N LEU A 254 -14.29 6.54 -22.49
CA LEU A 254 -13.72 7.76 -23.04
C LEU A 254 -12.77 8.35 -21.99
N PHE A 255 -11.48 8.45 -22.31
CA PHE A 255 -10.43 8.57 -21.29
C PHE A 255 -9.55 9.79 -21.54
N ASP A 256 -9.71 10.82 -20.72
CA ASP A 256 -8.80 11.96 -20.65
C ASP A 256 -7.36 11.49 -20.36
N ARG A 257 -6.39 11.83 -21.22
CA ARG A 257 -4.98 11.43 -21.01
C ARG A 257 -4.35 12.13 -19.81
N ASN A 258 -4.98 13.16 -19.25
CA ASN A 258 -4.59 13.79 -17.99
C ASN A 258 -5.04 13.01 -16.74
N ASN A 259 -5.84 11.95 -16.90
CA ASN A 259 -6.41 11.24 -15.76
C ASN A 259 -5.35 10.75 -14.76
N HIS A 260 -5.69 10.85 -13.49
CA HIS A 260 -4.82 10.41 -12.40
C HIS A 260 -4.63 8.88 -12.40
N LYS A 261 -3.51 8.41 -11.85
CA LYS A 261 -3.16 6.97 -11.78
C LYS A 261 -4.28 6.08 -11.23
N SER A 262 -5.15 6.60 -10.36
CA SER A 262 -6.29 5.86 -9.81
C SER A 262 -7.32 5.45 -10.87
N LEU A 263 -7.54 6.25 -11.91
CA LEU A 263 -8.46 5.92 -13.00
C LEU A 263 -7.85 4.89 -13.95
N HIS A 264 -6.54 4.96 -14.20
CA HIS A 264 -5.83 3.87 -14.89
C HIS A 264 -5.97 2.55 -14.13
N GLN A 265 -5.78 2.59 -12.80
CA GLN A 265 -5.94 1.42 -11.94
C GLN A 265 -7.39 0.89 -11.92
N GLY A 266 -8.38 1.76 -11.69
CA GLY A 266 -9.78 1.36 -11.55
C GLY A 266 -10.44 0.97 -12.88
N ALA A 267 -10.43 1.87 -13.86
CA ALA A 267 -11.10 1.65 -15.14
C ALA A 267 -10.37 0.63 -16.03
N LEU A 268 -9.05 0.77 -16.15
CA LEU A 268 -8.29 0.03 -17.17
C LEU A 268 -7.73 -1.29 -16.64
N VAL A 269 -7.13 -1.27 -15.45
CA VAL A 269 -6.49 -2.48 -14.87
C VAL A 269 -7.49 -3.36 -14.13
N GLN A 270 -8.30 -2.82 -13.21
CA GLN A 270 -9.25 -3.61 -12.41
C GLN A 270 -10.47 -4.02 -13.24
N ALA A 271 -11.20 -3.04 -13.79
CA ALA A 271 -12.40 -3.31 -14.56
C ALA A 271 -12.10 -3.91 -15.95
N GLY A 272 -10.94 -3.60 -16.54
CA GLY A 272 -10.56 -4.12 -17.87
C GLY A 272 -11.25 -3.40 -19.03
N ALA A 273 -11.61 -2.13 -18.85
CA ALA A 273 -12.20 -1.31 -19.91
C ALA A 273 -11.15 -0.95 -20.99
N ILE A 274 -11.62 -0.72 -22.21
CA ILE A 274 -10.79 -0.32 -23.35
C ILE A 274 -10.84 1.21 -23.45
N PRO A 275 -9.72 1.91 -23.27
CA PRO A 275 -9.69 3.37 -23.32
C PRO A 275 -9.72 3.89 -24.76
N ILE A 276 -10.57 4.89 -25.03
CA ILE A 276 -10.39 5.79 -26.17
C ILE A 276 -9.77 7.07 -25.63
N PHE A 277 -8.47 7.26 -25.88
CA PHE A 277 -7.71 8.37 -25.31
C PHE A 277 -8.01 9.70 -25.99
N LEU A 278 -8.25 10.73 -25.17
CA LEU A 278 -8.39 12.11 -25.61
C LEU A 278 -7.02 12.81 -25.51
N PRO A 279 -6.48 13.40 -26.60
CA PRO A 279 -5.26 14.21 -26.55
C PRO A 279 -5.50 15.48 -25.74
N THR A 280 -4.45 15.94 -25.06
CA THR A 280 -4.53 17.10 -24.15
C THR A 280 -3.46 18.12 -24.47
N ALA A 281 -3.77 19.39 -24.19
CA ALA A 281 -2.88 20.50 -24.47
C ALA A 281 -1.77 20.61 -23.41
N ARG A 282 -0.58 21.02 -23.85
CA ARG A 282 0.54 21.46 -23.01
C ARG A 282 1.06 22.77 -23.58
N ASN A 283 1.22 23.76 -22.72
CA ASN A 283 1.88 25.00 -23.11
C ASN A 283 3.41 24.85 -23.01
N ALA A 284 4.14 25.90 -23.40
CA ALA A 284 5.60 25.88 -23.40
C ALA A 284 6.21 25.65 -22.00
N PHE A 285 5.50 26.00 -20.93
CA PHE A 285 5.92 25.78 -19.54
C PHE A 285 5.67 24.34 -19.05
N GLY A 286 5.07 23.49 -19.88
CA GLY A 286 4.74 22.11 -19.52
C GLY A 286 3.46 21.97 -18.69
N MET A 287 2.68 23.05 -18.55
CA MET A 287 1.48 23.08 -17.73
C MET A 287 0.34 22.27 -18.37
N ILE A 288 -0.37 21.51 -17.53
CA ILE A 288 -1.47 20.62 -17.93
C ILE A 288 -2.69 21.44 -18.34
N GLY A 289 -2.93 21.52 -19.65
CA GLY A 289 -4.14 22.08 -20.24
C GLY A 289 -5.28 21.06 -20.36
N ALA A 290 -6.39 21.52 -20.92
CA ALA A 290 -7.57 20.73 -21.20
C ALA A 290 -7.39 19.75 -22.37
N VAL A 291 -8.33 18.83 -22.52
CA VAL A 291 -8.55 18.06 -23.75
C VAL A 291 -8.72 19.01 -24.93
N ASP A 292 -8.11 18.67 -26.08
CA ASP A 292 -8.25 19.43 -27.31
C ASP A 292 -9.72 19.56 -27.72
N TRP A 293 -10.16 20.76 -28.09
CA TRP A 293 -11.57 21.01 -28.40
C TRP A 293 -12.11 20.11 -29.53
N GLU A 294 -11.29 19.87 -30.55
CA GLU A 294 -11.66 19.01 -31.69
C GLU A 294 -11.80 17.53 -31.32
N ALA A 295 -11.16 17.08 -30.23
CA ALA A 295 -11.25 15.68 -29.80
C ALA A 295 -12.63 15.33 -29.20
N TRP A 296 -13.47 16.33 -28.91
CA TRP A 296 -14.87 16.15 -28.53
C TRP A 296 -15.79 15.91 -29.73
N ASP A 297 -15.28 15.93 -30.97
CA ASP A 297 -16.08 15.67 -32.16
C ASP A 297 -16.55 14.20 -32.23
N GLU A 298 -17.85 14.01 -32.41
CA GLU A 298 -18.46 12.68 -32.49
C GLU A 298 -17.91 11.84 -33.65
N THR A 299 -17.72 12.45 -34.82
CA THR A 299 -17.19 11.74 -35.99
C THR A 299 -15.77 11.26 -35.73
N TRP A 300 -14.95 12.11 -35.11
CA TRP A 300 -13.62 11.74 -34.68
C TRP A 300 -13.64 10.59 -33.66
N LEU A 301 -14.48 10.67 -32.63
CA LEU A 301 -14.61 9.63 -31.59
C LEU A 301 -15.04 8.28 -32.16
N ARG A 302 -16.05 8.27 -33.04
CA ARG A 302 -16.51 7.03 -33.71
C ARG A 302 -15.42 6.43 -34.59
N ARG A 303 -14.65 7.26 -35.31
CA ARG A 303 -13.47 6.79 -36.06
C ARG A 303 -12.42 6.19 -35.14
N GLN A 304 -12.13 6.80 -33.99
CA GLN A 304 -11.18 6.23 -33.03
C GLN A 304 -11.62 4.84 -32.57
N ILE A 305 -12.90 4.63 -32.27
CA ILE A 305 -13.45 3.31 -31.91
C ILE A 305 -13.26 2.32 -33.07
N ALA A 306 -13.63 2.70 -34.29
CA ALA A 306 -13.54 1.84 -35.46
C ALA A 306 -12.09 1.41 -35.76
N SER A 307 -11.10 2.29 -35.56
CA SER A 307 -9.68 2.00 -35.78
C SER A 307 -8.97 1.38 -34.57
N HIS A 308 -9.58 1.35 -33.38
CA HIS A 308 -8.88 0.97 -32.15
C HIS A 308 -8.48 -0.53 -32.14
N PRO A 309 -7.18 -0.90 -32.01
CA PRO A 309 -6.73 -2.29 -32.14
C PRO A 309 -7.42 -3.28 -31.18
N LEU A 310 -7.66 -2.87 -29.93
CA LEU A 310 -8.28 -3.72 -28.91
C LEU A 310 -9.81 -3.84 -29.01
N VAL A 311 -10.46 -3.09 -29.91
CA VAL A 311 -11.92 -3.18 -30.11
C VAL A 311 -12.20 -4.26 -31.15
N ALA A 312 -12.61 -5.45 -30.69
CA ALA A 312 -12.89 -6.59 -31.57
C ALA A 312 -14.14 -6.35 -32.46
N ASP A 313 -15.23 -5.87 -31.86
CA ASP A 313 -16.46 -5.54 -32.57
C ASP A 313 -16.48 -4.07 -32.98
N LYS A 314 -16.20 -3.78 -34.25
CA LYS A 314 -16.16 -2.42 -34.80
C LYS A 314 -17.53 -1.77 -34.92
N SER A 315 -18.62 -2.56 -35.00
CA SER A 315 -19.99 -2.02 -35.09
C SER A 315 -20.39 -1.23 -33.85
N ARG A 316 -19.67 -1.39 -32.74
CA ARG A 316 -19.81 -0.56 -31.53
C ARG A 316 -19.59 0.93 -31.82
N ALA A 317 -18.85 1.28 -32.88
CA ALA A 317 -18.69 2.66 -33.32
C ALA A 317 -20.00 3.30 -33.80
N ASP A 318 -21.01 2.51 -34.19
CA ASP A 318 -22.31 2.98 -34.70
C ASP A 318 -23.39 3.03 -33.61
N GLY A 319 -23.08 2.56 -32.39
CA GLY A 319 -24.03 2.57 -31.28
C GLY A 319 -24.43 3.99 -30.87
N GLU A 320 -25.68 4.18 -30.42
CA GLU A 320 -26.15 5.49 -29.94
C GLU A 320 -25.27 6.02 -28.78
N ARG A 321 -24.95 5.15 -27.83
CA ARG A 321 -24.07 5.39 -26.67
C ARG A 321 -22.91 4.39 -26.66
N PRO A 322 -21.83 4.63 -27.42
CA PRO A 322 -20.73 3.68 -27.48
C PRO A 322 -19.96 3.59 -26.15
N PHE A 323 -19.95 4.66 -25.34
CA PHE A 323 -19.15 4.74 -24.11
C PHE A 323 -19.99 4.41 -22.87
N ARG A 324 -19.50 3.47 -22.07
CA ARG A 324 -20.12 3.17 -20.77
C ARG A 324 -19.81 4.24 -19.73
N LEU A 325 -18.61 4.82 -19.79
CA LEU A 325 -18.15 5.89 -18.92
C LEU A 325 -17.24 6.84 -19.69
N ALA A 326 -17.34 8.14 -19.45
CA ALA A 326 -16.26 9.09 -19.72
C ALA A 326 -15.57 9.46 -18.40
N CYS A 327 -14.24 9.45 -18.37
CA CYS A 327 -13.44 9.87 -17.22
C CYS A 327 -12.68 11.14 -17.61
N ILE A 328 -13.03 12.27 -16.98
CA ILE A 328 -12.50 13.61 -17.32
C ILE A 328 -11.95 14.25 -16.04
N GLN A 329 -10.74 14.80 -16.10
CA GLN A 329 -10.13 15.46 -14.96
C GLN A 329 -10.56 16.94 -14.87
N LEU A 330 -11.29 17.33 -13.83
CA LEU A 330 -11.81 18.69 -13.65
C LEU A 330 -11.49 19.20 -12.26
N ALA A 331 -10.69 20.22 -12.00
CA ALA A 331 -9.75 20.88 -12.87
C ALA A 331 -8.43 20.11 -12.99
N THR A 332 -7.58 20.52 -13.92
CA THR A 332 -6.20 20.03 -13.97
C THR A 332 -5.41 20.53 -12.76
N TYR A 333 -4.29 19.87 -12.46
CA TYR A 333 -3.41 20.27 -11.34
C TYR A 333 -2.90 21.71 -11.52
N ASP A 334 -2.63 22.14 -12.74
CA ASP A 334 -2.10 23.49 -13.04
C ASP A 334 -3.19 24.56 -13.18
N GLY A 335 -4.45 24.23 -12.89
CA GLY A 335 -5.54 25.21 -12.81
C GLY A 335 -6.27 25.49 -14.11
N THR A 336 -6.34 24.52 -15.01
CA THR A 336 -7.28 24.58 -16.14
C THR A 336 -8.63 23.99 -15.74
N ILE A 337 -9.65 24.84 -15.63
CA ILE A 337 -11.03 24.43 -15.35
C ILE A 337 -11.81 24.32 -16.66
N TYR A 338 -12.56 23.23 -16.85
CA TYR A 338 -13.41 23.04 -18.02
C TYR A 338 -14.80 23.65 -17.79
N ASN A 339 -15.40 24.19 -18.85
CA ASN A 339 -16.82 24.45 -18.90
C ASN A 339 -17.55 23.11 -19.08
N VAL A 340 -18.12 22.61 -17.99
CA VAL A 340 -18.81 21.32 -17.93
C VAL A 340 -19.99 21.29 -18.91
N ARG A 341 -20.79 22.37 -18.97
CA ARG A 341 -21.98 22.43 -19.83
C ARG A 341 -21.60 22.21 -21.30
N LYS A 342 -20.55 22.90 -21.79
CA LYS A 342 -20.07 22.79 -23.17
C LYS A 342 -19.55 21.39 -23.52
N VAL A 343 -18.81 20.75 -22.61
CA VAL A 343 -18.34 19.38 -22.84
C VAL A 343 -19.53 18.41 -22.90
N MET A 344 -20.50 18.58 -22.00
CA MET A 344 -21.71 17.76 -21.95
C MET A 344 -22.58 17.90 -23.21
N GLU A 345 -22.64 19.08 -23.83
CA GLU A 345 -23.30 19.29 -25.12
C GLU A 345 -22.66 18.50 -26.27
N LYS A 346 -21.34 18.25 -26.20
CA LYS A 346 -20.59 17.53 -27.24
C LYS A 346 -20.65 16.01 -27.11
N ILE A 347 -20.57 15.50 -25.88
CA ILE A 347 -20.39 14.05 -25.63
C ILE A 347 -21.47 13.41 -24.75
N GLY A 348 -22.36 14.19 -24.13
CA GLY A 348 -23.33 13.66 -23.17
C GLY A 348 -24.25 12.59 -23.74
N HIS A 349 -24.66 12.73 -24.99
CA HIS A 349 -25.50 11.74 -25.68
C HIS A 349 -24.75 10.45 -26.07
N LEU A 350 -23.41 10.46 -26.06
CA LEU A 350 -22.57 9.30 -26.40
C LEU A 350 -22.22 8.41 -25.20
N CYS A 351 -22.48 8.90 -23.99
CA CYS A 351 -22.08 8.24 -22.75
C CYS A 351 -23.29 7.74 -21.95
N ASP A 352 -23.14 6.64 -21.22
CA ASP A 352 -24.09 6.26 -20.17
C ASP A 352 -23.86 7.09 -18.90
N TYR A 353 -22.60 7.25 -18.49
CA TYR A 353 -22.17 8.05 -17.36
C TYR A 353 -20.96 8.92 -17.72
N VAL A 354 -20.80 10.04 -17.01
CA VAL A 354 -19.58 10.85 -17.01
C VAL A 354 -19.08 11.00 -15.57
N LEU A 355 -17.83 10.64 -15.33
CA LEU A 355 -17.09 10.86 -14.10
C LEU A 355 -16.20 12.08 -14.28
N TRP A 356 -16.52 13.12 -13.52
CA TRP A 356 -15.69 14.30 -13.32
C TRP A 356 -14.78 14.08 -12.11
N ASP A 357 -13.49 13.85 -12.35
CA ASP A 357 -12.51 13.74 -11.27
C ASP A 357 -12.19 15.14 -10.73
N GLU A 358 -12.99 15.56 -9.75
CA GLU A 358 -12.90 16.82 -9.01
C GLU A 358 -11.93 16.82 -7.82
N ALA A 359 -10.90 15.96 -7.85
CA ALA A 359 -9.92 15.91 -6.78
C ALA A 359 -9.20 17.26 -6.52
N TRP A 360 -8.92 18.03 -7.57
CA TRP A 360 -8.23 19.32 -7.47
C TRP A 360 -9.15 20.53 -7.32
N ILE A 361 -10.46 20.29 -7.17
CA ILE A 361 -11.47 21.35 -7.01
C ILE A 361 -12.56 20.85 -6.05
N GLY A 362 -13.78 21.35 -6.18
CA GLY A 362 -14.93 21.08 -5.32
C GLY A 362 -15.59 22.37 -4.83
N TYR A 363 -14.78 23.42 -4.65
CA TYR A 363 -15.28 24.76 -4.30
C TYR A 363 -15.97 25.49 -5.44
N ASN A 364 -15.83 25.00 -6.68
CA ASN A 364 -16.62 25.44 -7.83
C ASN A 364 -18.14 25.29 -7.61
N ALA A 365 -18.57 24.48 -6.64
CA ALA A 365 -19.98 24.36 -6.26
C ALA A 365 -20.50 25.54 -5.43
N PHE A 366 -19.65 26.43 -4.91
CA PHE A 366 -20.03 27.43 -3.89
C PHE A 366 -19.87 28.89 -4.31
N HIS A 367 -19.10 29.19 -5.36
CA HIS A 367 -18.84 30.57 -5.76
C HIS A 367 -19.39 30.87 -7.17
N PRO A 368 -20.17 31.95 -7.38
CA PRO A 368 -20.80 32.27 -8.66
C PRO A 368 -19.83 32.41 -9.85
N LEU A 369 -18.58 32.79 -9.59
CA LEU A 369 -17.51 32.83 -10.62
C LEU A 369 -17.38 31.52 -11.41
N PHE A 370 -17.75 30.36 -10.83
CA PHE A 370 -17.63 29.06 -11.47
C PHE A 370 -18.92 28.56 -12.11
N GLU A 371 -19.89 29.44 -12.39
CA GLU A 371 -21.11 29.07 -13.11
C GLU A 371 -20.80 28.32 -14.41
N GLY A 372 -21.46 27.18 -14.65
CA GLY A 372 -21.21 26.30 -15.79
C GLY A 372 -19.96 25.41 -15.68
N HIS A 373 -19.19 25.52 -14.59
CA HIS A 373 -17.95 24.77 -14.35
C HIS A 373 -18.06 23.75 -13.21
N SER A 374 -19.28 23.43 -12.74
CA SER A 374 -19.53 22.38 -11.74
C SER A 374 -20.62 21.40 -12.23
N PRO A 375 -20.34 20.08 -12.28
CA PRO A 375 -21.30 19.09 -12.74
C PRO A 375 -22.49 18.92 -11.78
N MET A 376 -22.28 19.19 -10.49
CA MET A 376 -23.33 19.10 -9.48
C MET A 376 -24.21 20.37 -9.43
N ARG A 377 -23.86 21.43 -10.19
CA ARG A 377 -24.64 22.66 -10.32
C ARG A 377 -25.23 22.88 -11.72
N LEU A 378 -25.16 21.87 -12.61
CA LEU A 378 -25.86 21.98 -13.89
C LEU A 378 -27.37 22.00 -13.68
N ASP A 379 -28.06 22.90 -14.36
CA ASP A 379 -29.52 22.93 -14.43
C ASP A 379 -30.06 22.01 -15.55
N ASP A 380 -31.35 21.69 -15.48
CA ASP A 380 -32.11 21.01 -16.55
C ASP A 380 -31.54 19.65 -17.00
N LEU A 381 -31.21 18.76 -16.04
CA LEU A 381 -30.80 17.40 -16.36
C LEU A 381 -31.97 16.60 -16.98
N ARG A 382 -31.84 16.24 -18.25
CA ARG A 382 -32.87 15.53 -19.03
C ARG A 382 -32.59 14.02 -19.15
N PRO A 383 -33.60 13.17 -19.40
CA PRO A 383 -33.41 11.71 -19.52
C PRO A 383 -32.45 11.24 -20.62
N ASP A 384 -32.16 12.07 -21.63
CA ASP A 384 -31.17 11.83 -22.69
C ASP A 384 -29.73 12.20 -22.28
N MET A 385 -29.54 12.91 -21.17
CA MET A 385 -28.21 13.18 -20.61
C MET A 385 -27.65 11.92 -19.92
N PRO A 386 -26.33 11.82 -19.72
CA PRO A 386 -25.73 10.71 -18.98
C PRO A 386 -25.92 10.92 -17.46
N GLY A 387 -25.76 9.86 -16.68
CA GLY A 387 -25.61 10.01 -15.23
C GLY A 387 -24.27 10.66 -14.89
N LEU A 388 -24.22 11.46 -13.82
CA LEU A 388 -23.04 12.22 -13.45
C LEU A 388 -22.44 11.70 -12.15
N PHE A 389 -21.11 11.53 -12.15
CA PHE A 389 -20.33 11.38 -10.94
C PHE A 389 -19.36 12.54 -10.80
N SER A 390 -19.15 12.98 -9.58
CA SER A 390 -18.00 13.81 -9.19
C SER A 390 -17.26 13.16 -8.04
N THR A 391 -15.94 13.10 -8.09
CA THR A 391 -15.11 12.59 -7.00
C THR A 391 -14.15 13.66 -6.52
N GLN A 392 -14.18 13.98 -5.23
CA GLN A 392 -13.47 15.13 -4.67
C GLN A 392 -12.54 14.71 -3.53
N SER A 393 -11.29 15.20 -3.56
CA SER A 393 -10.36 15.07 -2.43
C SER A 393 -10.57 16.25 -1.51
N VAL A 394 -11.39 16.06 -0.48
CA VAL A 394 -11.67 17.13 0.49
C VAL A 394 -10.38 17.62 1.14
N HIS A 395 -9.40 16.75 1.40
CA HIS A 395 -8.11 17.13 1.99
C HIS A 395 -7.17 17.95 1.10
N LYS A 396 -7.46 18.12 -0.20
CA LYS A 396 -6.57 18.87 -1.10
C LYS A 396 -6.78 20.37 -0.99
N GLN A 397 -8.00 20.84 -1.28
CA GLN A 397 -8.37 22.26 -1.20
C GLN A 397 -9.72 22.48 -0.49
N GLY A 398 -10.29 21.46 0.13
CA GLY A 398 -11.39 21.58 1.10
C GLY A 398 -10.88 21.47 2.53
N ALA A 399 -11.80 21.39 3.50
CA ALA A 399 -11.47 21.31 4.92
C ALA A 399 -11.60 19.86 5.44
N GLY A 400 -10.60 19.02 5.21
CA GLY A 400 -10.62 17.63 5.69
C GLY A 400 -9.24 17.05 5.94
N PHE A 401 -9.16 16.04 6.80
CA PHE A 401 -7.91 15.31 7.05
C PHE A 401 -7.47 14.54 5.81
N SER A 402 -6.16 14.35 5.63
CA SER A 402 -5.61 13.49 4.59
C SER A 402 -6.35 12.16 4.51
N GLN A 403 -6.59 11.70 3.27
CA GLN A 403 -7.47 10.57 2.91
C GLN A 403 -9.00 10.88 2.92
N ALA A 404 -9.46 12.00 3.47
CA ALA A 404 -10.86 12.39 3.36
C ALA A 404 -11.23 12.68 1.90
N SER A 405 -12.25 11.99 1.41
CA SER A 405 -12.73 12.07 0.03
C SER A 405 -14.24 11.84 -0.02
N GLN A 406 -14.87 12.28 -1.09
CA GLN A 406 -16.30 12.06 -1.32
C GLN A 406 -16.63 11.74 -2.77
N ILE A 407 -17.71 11.00 -2.97
CA ILE A 407 -18.31 10.72 -4.28
C ILE A 407 -19.68 11.37 -4.29
N HIS A 408 -19.91 12.27 -5.23
CA HIS A 408 -21.22 12.82 -5.55
C HIS A 408 -21.80 12.05 -6.74
N LYS A 409 -23.02 11.55 -6.59
CA LYS A 409 -23.77 10.84 -7.62
C LYS A 409 -25.02 11.65 -7.95
N ARG A 410 -25.19 11.99 -9.23
CA ARG A 410 -26.32 12.75 -9.74
C ARG A 410 -26.84 12.11 -11.03
N ASP A 411 -27.85 11.27 -10.91
CA ASP A 411 -28.35 10.42 -11.99
C ASP A 411 -29.82 10.00 -11.82
N GLU A 412 -30.58 10.62 -10.91
CA GLU A 412 -32.01 10.34 -10.76
C GLU A 412 -32.81 10.70 -12.04
N HIS A 413 -32.31 11.60 -12.90
CA HIS A 413 -32.92 11.94 -14.19
C HIS A 413 -32.93 10.79 -15.21
N ILE A 414 -32.12 9.74 -15.00
CA ILE A 414 -32.11 8.52 -15.82
C ILE A 414 -32.71 7.31 -15.09
N LYS A 415 -33.35 7.51 -13.93
CA LYS A 415 -34.01 6.44 -13.19
C LYS A 415 -35.06 5.73 -14.05
N GLY A 416 -35.12 4.41 -13.92
CA GLY A 416 -35.99 3.54 -14.73
C GLY A 416 -35.39 3.11 -16.07
N GLN A 417 -34.26 3.70 -16.49
CA GLN A 417 -33.52 3.23 -17.67
C GLN A 417 -32.57 2.08 -17.29
N ARG A 418 -32.34 1.12 -18.19
CA ARG A 418 -31.44 -0.04 -17.95
C ARG A 418 -30.03 0.37 -17.51
N ARG A 419 -29.56 1.53 -17.99
CA ARG A 419 -28.21 2.03 -17.70
C ARG A 419 -28.04 2.55 -16.27
N PHE A 420 -29.13 2.90 -15.58
CA PHE A 420 -29.11 3.43 -14.21
C PHE A 420 -28.46 2.46 -13.21
N ILE A 421 -27.69 3.01 -12.28
CA ILE A 421 -27.02 2.27 -11.22
C ILE A 421 -27.71 2.60 -9.89
N GLU A 422 -28.53 1.66 -9.43
CA GLU A 422 -29.19 1.72 -8.13
C GLU A 422 -28.18 1.80 -6.98
N HIS A 423 -28.57 2.46 -5.89
CA HIS A 423 -27.75 2.56 -4.68
C HIS A 423 -27.19 1.21 -4.22
N LYS A 424 -28.02 0.15 -4.22
CA LYS A 424 -27.59 -1.20 -3.79
C LYS A 424 -26.42 -1.71 -4.62
N ARG A 425 -26.49 -1.60 -5.95
CA ARG A 425 -25.40 -2.02 -6.86
C ARG A 425 -24.15 -1.16 -6.69
N PHE A 426 -24.33 0.14 -6.49
CA PHE A 426 -23.20 1.03 -6.24
C PHE A 426 -22.52 0.73 -4.90
N ASN A 427 -23.31 0.43 -3.86
CA ASN A 427 -22.77 0.15 -2.53
C ASN A 427 -21.96 -1.15 -2.48
N GLU A 428 -22.33 -2.18 -3.25
CA GLU A 428 -21.48 -3.37 -3.39
C GLU A 428 -20.07 -3.02 -3.91
N SER A 429 -19.97 -2.07 -4.84
CA SER A 429 -18.66 -1.60 -5.29
C SER A 429 -17.93 -0.78 -4.24
N LEU A 430 -18.65 -0.02 -3.40
CA LEU A 430 -18.06 0.71 -2.28
C LEU A 430 -17.46 -0.27 -1.25
N LEU A 431 -18.23 -1.29 -0.85
CA LEU A 431 -17.84 -2.29 0.14
C LEU A 431 -16.61 -3.13 -0.27
N MET A 432 -16.33 -3.26 -1.57
CA MET A 432 -15.11 -3.91 -2.06
C MET A 432 -13.83 -3.11 -1.79
N HIS A 433 -13.95 -1.81 -1.50
CA HIS A 433 -12.81 -0.90 -1.48
C HIS A 433 -12.60 -0.17 -0.14
N VAL A 434 -13.63 -0.08 0.71
CA VAL A 434 -13.54 0.61 2.00
C VAL A 434 -13.17 -0.35 3.14
N SER A 435 -12.60 0.20 4.22
CA SER A 435 -12.34 -0.54 5.47
C SER A 435 -13.65 -0.88 6.19
N THR A 436 -13.74 -2.07 6.79
CA THR A 436 -14.84 -2.43 7.71
C THR A 436 -14.76 -1.71 9.06
N SER A 437 -13.63 -1.06 9.35
CA SER A 437 -13.38 -0.27 10.55
C SER A 437 -12.92 1.12 10.13
N PRO A 438 -13.85 1.98 9.66
CA PRO A 438 -13.55 3.36 9.28
C PRO A 438 -13.10 4.20 10.48
N PHE A 439 -12.19 5.16 10.26
CA PHE A 439 -11.75 6.08 11.31
C PHE A 439 -12.76 7.23 11.48
N TYR A 440 -13.50 7.25 12.60
CA TYR A 440 -14.65 8.14 12.80
C TYR A 440 -14.29 9.64 12.78
N PRO A 441 -13.17 10.11 13.37
CA PRO A 441 -12.74 11.51 13.26
C PRO A 441 -12.47 11.95 11.82
N LEU A 442 -11.99 11.04 10.96
CA LEU A 442 -11.82 11.31 9.53
C LEU A 442 -13.17 11.44 8.82
N PHE A 443 -14.16 10.61 9.16
CA PHE A 443 -15.53 10.74 8.65
C PHE A 443 -16.19 12.05 9.13
N ALA A 444 -16.01 12.41 10.40
CA ALA A 444 -16.49 13.67 10.97
C ALA A 444 -15.89 14.88 10.25
N SER A 445 -14.62 14.82 9.80
CA SER A 445 -14.03 15.91 9.02
C SER A 445 -14.75 16.16 7.69
N LEU A 446 -15.31 15.13 7.04
CA LEU A 446 -16.12 15.28 5.83
C LEU A 446 -17.49 15.89 6.11
N ASP A 447 -18.09 15.55 7.25
CA ASP A 447 -19.36 16.12 7.71
C ASP A 447 -19.21 17.62 8.04
N VAL A 448 -18.15 17.97 8.79
CA VAL A 448 -17.81 19.36 9.09
C VAL A 448 -17.45 20.13 7.81
N ASN A 449 -16.69 19.54 6.89
CA ASN A 449 -16.41 20.17 5.59
C ASN A 449 -17.68 20.59 4.86
N ALA A 450 -18.69 19.72 4.80
CA ALA A 450 -19.96 20.06 4.17
C ALA A 450 -20.62 21.25 4.88
N LYS A 451 -20.66 21.22 6.21
CA LYS A 451 -21.25 22.30 7.03
C LYS A 451 -20.56 23.65 6.87
N VAL A 452 -19.23 23.67 6.80
CA VAL A 452 -18.44 24.90 6.58
C VAL A 452 -18.78 25.58 5.24
N HIS A 453 -19.18 24.80 4.23
CA HIS A 453 -19.56 25.31 2.92
C HIS A 453 -21.08 25.58 2.77
N GLU A 454 -21.86 25.45 3.84
CA GLU A 454 -23.30 25.65 3.78
C GLU A 454 -23.67 27.13 3.60
N GLY A 455 -24.49 27.41 2.59
CA GLY A 455 -25.12 28.72 2.39
C GLY A 455 -24.12 29.85 2.09
N LYS A 456 -24.49 31.08 2.50
CA LYS A 456 -23.76 32.31 2.15
C LYS A 456 -22.39 32.38 2.82
N ALA A 457 -22.23 31.87 4.04
CA ALA A 457 -20.94 31.83 4.73
C ALA A 457 -19.89 31.05 3.91
N GLY A 458 -20.27 29.89 3.37
CA GLY A 458 -19.42 29.09 2.50
C GLY A 458 -18.97 29.83 1.23
N GLU A 459 -19.88 30.55 0.58
CA GLU A 459 -19.54 31.42 -0.58
C GLU A 459 -18.54 32.50 -0.17
N MET A 460 -18.78 33.18 0.95
CA MET A 460 -17.95 34.32 1.39
C MET A 460 -16.54 33.92 1.82
N LEU A 461 -16.34 32.71 2.36
CA LEU A 461 -15.01 32.16 2.62
C LEU A 461 -14.17 32.08 1.33
N TRP A 462 -14.77 31.60 0.24
CA TRP A 462 -14.10 31.51 -1.05
C TRP A 462 -14.00 32.88 -1.75
N ASP A 463 -14.98 33.77 -1.64
CA ASP A 463 -14.90 35.14 -2.19
C ASP A 463 -13.69 35.90 -1.61
N ARG A 464 -13.47 35.81 -0.29
CA ARG A 464 -12.31 36.41 0.38
C ARG A 464 -10.99 35.78 -0.05
N CYS A 465 -10.93 34.44 -0.13
CA CYS A 465 -9.75 33.71 -0.60
C CYS A 465 -9.36 34.12 -2.03
N ILE A 466 -10.34 34.19 -2.95
CA ILE A 466 -10.13 34.62 -4.34
C ILE A 466 -9.65 36.07 -4.37
N GLY A 467 -10.27 36.96 -3.59
CA GLY A 467 -9.86 38.37 -3.46
C GLY A 467 -8.40 38.51 -3.04
N LEU A 468 -8.00 37.79 -1.98
CA LEU A 468 -6.62 37.78 -1.51
C LEU A 468 -5.64 37.21 -2.56
N GLY A 469 -6.05 36.14 -3.25
CA GLY A 469 -5.33 35.57 -4.39
C GLY A 469 -5.13 36.57 -5.55
N ILE A 470 -6.12 37.42 -5.81
CA ILE A 470 -6.01 38.49 -6.82
C ILE A 470 -5.00 39.54 -6.37
N GLU A 471 -5.10 40.04 -5.13
CA GLU A 471 -4.22 41.09 -4.61
C GLU A 471 -2.74 40.67 -4.63
N VAL A 472 -2.43 39.43 -4.24
CA VAL A 472 -1.04 38.95 -4.31
C VAL A 472 -0.53 38.88 -5.75
N ARG A 473 -1.35 38.53 -6.74
CA ARG A 473 -0.96 38.54 -8.16
C ARG A 473 -0.70 39.95 -8.67
N LYS A 474 -1.57 40.90 -8.33
CA LYS A 474 -1.35 42.33 -8.64
C LYS A 474 -0.03 42.82 -8.04
N LYS A 475 0.22 42.46 -6.79
CA LYS A 475 1.46 42.84 -6.10
C LYS A 475 2.71 42.26 -6.79
N LEU A 476 2.65 41.00 -7.22
CA LEU A 476 3.73 40.35 -7.97
C LEU A 476 3.97 41.03 -9.33
N ARG A 477 2.91 41.40 -10.08
CA ARG A 477 3.06 42.21 -11.31
C ARG A 477 3.72 43.57 -11.02
N GLY A 478 3.39 44.20 -9.90
CA GLY A 478 4.08 45.42 -9.46
C GLY A 478 5.59 45.21 -9.23
N PHE A 479 6.01 44.05 -8.70
CA PHE A 479 7.43 43.71 -8.59
C PHE A 479 8.08 43.42 -9.94
N VAL A 480 7.39 42.74 -10.86
CA VAL A 480 7.87 42.54 -12.24
C VAL A 480 8.20 43.89 -12.89
N GLN A 481 7.23 44.82 -12.91
CA GLN A 481 7.41 46.16 -13.45
C GLN A 481 8.55 46.94 -12.76
N HIS A 482 8.67 46.80 -11.43
CA HIS A 482 9.75 47.43 -10.66
C HIS A 482 11.14 46.97 -11.12
N TYR A 483 11.35 45.65 -11.24
CA TYR A 483 12.65 45.10 -11.62
C TYR A 483 12.95 45.30 -13.12
N GLU A 484 11.94 45.30 -14.00
CA GLU A 484 12.12 45.67 -15.40
C GLU A 484 12.67 47.10 -15.57
N CYS A 485 12.21 48.04 -14.74
CA CYS A 485 12.63 49.44 -14.81
C CYS A 485 13.94 49.75 -14.07
N LYS A 486 14.23 49.06 -12.95
CA LYS A 486 15.31 49.44 -12.02
C LYS A 486 16.52 48.50 -11.98
N ALA A 487 16.46 47.34 -12.61
CA ALA A 487 17.58 46.41 -12.64
C ALA A 487 18.84 47.01 -13.28
N ALA A 488 20.02 46.63 -12.80
CA ALA A 488 21.28 47.22 -13.27
C ALA A 488 21.73 46.64 -14.63
N SER A 489 21.21 45.47 -15.01
CA SER A 489 21.48 44.82 -16.28
C SER A 489 20.23 44.14 -16.87
N PRO A 490 20.18 43.88 -18.18
CA PRO A 490 19.07 43.16 -18.80
C PRO A 490 18.83 41.75 -18.21
N GLU A 491 19.87 41.08 -17.71
CA GLU A 491 19.74 39.78 -17.06
C GLU A 491 19.06 39.86 -15.68
N GLU A 492 19.04 41.05 -15.06
CA GLU A 492 18.41 41.30 -13.77
C GLU A 492 16.96 41.81 -13.90
N GLN A 493 16.49 42.11 -15.12
CA GLN A 493 15.14 42.57 -15.45
C GLN A 493 14.13 41.41 -15.44
N TRP A 494 13.92 40.81 -14.27
CA TRP A 494 12.92 39.77 -14.10
C TRP A 494 12.38 39.73 -12.68
N PHE A 495 11.16 39.20 -12.54
CA PHE A 495 10.64 38.70 -11.28
C PHE A 495 9.70 37.52 -11.57
N PHE A 496 9.16 36.89 -10.53
CA PHE A 496 8.21 35.80 -10.67
C PHE A 496 6.87 36.32 -11.21
N ASP A 497 6.41 35.77 -12.33
CA ASP A 497 5.23 36.27 -13.03
C ASP A 497 3.99 35.40 -12.77
N PRO A 498 2.86 35.93 -12.25
CA PRO A 498 1.67 35.14 -12.05
C PRO A 498 1.02 34.72 -13.37
N PHE A 499 0.59 33.45 -13.47
CA PHE A 499 -0.07 32.90 -14.65
C PHE A 499 -1.55 33.34 -14.73
N VAL A 500 -1.77 34.57 -15.20
CA VAL A 500 -3.07 35.20 -15.50
C VAL A 500 -2.94 36.06 -16.77
N PRO A 501 -4.03 36.42 -17.47
CA PRO A 501 -3.96 37.27 -18.67
C PRO A 501 -3.10 38.52 -18.48
N ASP A 502 -2.40 38.96 -19.53
CA ASP A 502 -1.64 40.23 -19.48
C ASP A 502 -2.58 41.42 -19.65
N LYS A 503 -3.54 41.28 -20.56
CA LYS A 503 -4.64 42.23 -20.78
C LYS A 503 -5.95 41.47 -20.91
N ILE A 504 -7.04 42.15 -20.58
CA ILE A 504 -8.38 41.61 -20.71
C ILE A 504 -9.27 42.55 -21.53
N THR A 505 -10.19 41.93 -22.26
CA THR A 505 -11.32 42.60 -22.90
C THR A 505 -12.59 41.96 -22.36
N VAL A 506 -13.49 42.77 -21.79
CA VAL A 506 -14.75 42.34 -21.20
C VAL A 506 -15.86 43.06 -21.94
N SER A 507 -16.82 42.30 -22.46
CA SER A 507 -17.98 42.87 -23.16
C SER A 507 -19.27 42.29 -22.63
N GLY A 508 -20.32 43.13 -22.53
CA GLY A 508 -21.65 42.70 -22.12
C GLY A 508 -21.73 42.12 -20.70
N SER A 509 -20.84 42.55 -19.80
CA SER A 509 -20.84 42.10 -18.41
C SER A 509 -21.96 42.78 -17.61
N THR A 510 -22.52 42.04 -16.65
CA THR A 510 -23.43 42.61 -15.63
C THR A 510 -22.68 43.22 -14.44
N HIS A 511 -21.37 43.02 -14.36
CA HIS A 511 -20.54 43.42 -13.21
C HIS A 511 -19.69 44.67 -13.47
N THR A 512 -19.49 45.03 -14.74
CA THR A 512 -18.70 46.20 -15.15
C THR A 512 -19.14 46.70 -16.52
N SER A 513 -18.84 47.97 -16.82
CA SER A 513 -18.92 48.49 -18.18
C SER A 513 -17.89 47.80 -19.07
N ASP A 514 -18.11 47.78 -20.39
CA ASP A 514 -17.17 47.19 -21.34
C ASP A 514 -15.73 47.70 -21.11
N LEU A 515 -14.79 46.75 -21.02
CA LEU A 515 -13.37 47.00 -20.87
C LEU A 515 -12.68 46.52 -22.15
N ALA A 516 -11.74 47.31 -22.69
CA ALA A 516 -10.99 46.94 -23.89
C ALA A 516 -9.48 47.04 -23.60
N GLU A 517 -8.77 45.92 -23.74
CA GLU A 517 -7.31 45.83 -23.64
C GLU A 517 -6.72 46.43 -22.34
N ILE A 518 -7.43 46.30 -21.22
CA ILE A 518 -6.98 46.78 -19.90
C ILE A 518 -6.03 45.76 -19.28
N ARG A 519 -4.95 46.20 -18.64
CA ARG A 519 -4.03 45.29 -17.91
C ARG A 519 -4.77 44.59 -16.79
N TRP A 520 -4.50 43.30 -16.61
CA TRP A 520 -5.23 42.50 -15.63
C TRP A 520 -5.12 43.07 -14.20
N GLU A 521 -3.95 43.57 -13.82
CA GLU A 521 -3.72 44.15 -12.50
C GLU A 521 -4.41 45.49 -12.25
N ASP A 522 -4.82 46.20 -13.29
CA ASP A 522 -5.52 47.50 -13.21
C ASP A 522 -7.04 47.32 -13.08
N VAL A 523 -7.57 46.11 -13.26
CA VAL A 523 -9.00 45.80 -13.15
C VAL A 523 -9.41 45.74 -11.69
N PRO A 524 -10.51 46.38 -11.26
CA PRO A 524 -10.97 46.30 -9.87
C PRO A 524 -11.16 44.86 -9.38
N THR A 525 -10.72 44.57 -8.16
CA THR A 525 -10.75 43.22 -7.59
C THR A 525 -12.16 42.65 -7.50
N ASP A 526 -13.17 43.47 -7.19
CA ASP A 526 -14.56 43.04 -7.16
C ASP A 526 -15.09 42.59 -8.54
N VAL A 527 -14.57 43.17 -9.63
CA VAL A 527 -14.89 42.71 -11.00
C VAL A 527 -14.19 41.38 -11.27
N LEU A 528 -12.90 41.26 -10.96
CA LEU A 528 -12.14 40.02 -11.13
C LEU A 528 -12.74 38.84 -10.35
N LYS A 529 -13.31 39.08 -9.16
CA LYS A 529 -13.99 38.03 -8.38
C LYS A 529 -15.26 37.49 -9.04
N ARG A 530 -15.92 38.26 -9.90
CA ARG A 530 -17.27 37.92 -10.42
C ARG A 530 -17.31 37.65 -11.92
N GLU A 531 -16.40 38.25 -12.70
CA GLU A 531 -16.39 38.16 -14.15
C GLU A 531 -15.49 37.03 -14.66
N GLN A 532 -16.10 36.01 -15.29
CA GLN A 532 -15.36 34.89 -15.89
C GLN A 532 -14.45 35.31 -17.04
N GLN A 533 -14.83 36.33 -17.84
CA GLN A 533 -14.01 36.81 -18.97
C GLN A 533 -12.59 37.20 -18.54
N CYS A 534 -12.40 37.63 -17.30
CA CYS A 534 -11.10 37.99 -16.73
C CYS A 534 -10.14 36.81 -16.52
N TRP A 535 -10.62 35.57 -16.66
CA TRP A 535 -9.88 34.34 -16.37
C TRP A 535 -9.87 33.36 -17.55
N ARG A 536 -10.50 33.70 -18.68
CA ARG A 536 -10.64 32.79 -19.82
C ARG A 536 -9.32 32.55 -20.53
N PHE A 537 -9.18 31.35 -21.07
CA PHE A 537 -8.18 31.06 -22.10
C PHE A 537 -8.77 31.40 -23.47
N ASP A 538 -8.69 32.68 -23.87
CA ASP A 538 -9.22 33.16 -25.15
C ASP A 538 -8.44 32.61 -26.34
N THR A 539 -9.13 32.21 -27.41
CA THR A 539 -8.57 31.45 -28.54
C THR A 539 -7.33 32.08 -29.18
N GLU A 540 -7.32 33.42 -29.33
CA GLU A 540 -6.22 34.16 -29.97
C GLU A 540 -5.17 34.68 -28.98
N ALA A 541 -5.37 34.47 -27.68
CA ALA A 541 -4.50 35.01 -26.66
C ALA A 541 -3.21 34.18 -26.55
N LYS A 542 -2.07 34.85 -26.77
CA LYS A 542 -0.75 34.17 -26.75
C LYS A 542 -0.27 33.82 -25.36
N TRP A 543 -0.74 34.54 -24.34
CA TRP A 543 -0.17 34.54 -23.01
C TRP A 543 -0.18 33.17 -22.31
N HIS A 544 -1.19 32.34 -22.59
CA HIS A 544 -1.34 31.03 -21.97
C HIS A 544 -0.64 29.91 -22.74
N GLY A 545 -0.33 30.12 -24.02
CA GLY A 545 0.38 29.17 -24.87
C GLY A 545 -0.38 27.88 -25.25
N TYR A 546 -1.66 27.75 -24.88
CA TYR A 546 -2.55 26.69 -25.40
C TYR A 546 -3.14 27.04 -26.77
N ALA A 547 -3.04 26.12 -27.73
CA ALA A 547 -3.64 26.25 -29.05
C ALA A 547 -4.94 25.44 -29.17
N GLY A 548 -5.88 25.91 -30.01
CA GLY A 548 -7.07 25.14 -30.39
C GLY A 548 -8.19 25.09 -29.35
N TYR A 549 -8.21 26.01 -28.38
CA TYR A 549 -9.35 26.15 -27.46
C TYR A 549 -10.48 26.95 -28.09
N ALA A 550 -11.72 26.48 -27.89
CA ALA A 550 -12.91 27.23 -28.29
C ALA A 550 -13.23 28.37 -27.29
N PRO A 551 -13.89 29.45 -27.74
CA PRO A 551 -14.28 30.55 -26.87
C PRO A 551 -15.08 30.08 -25.64
N GLY A 552 -14.68 30.50 -24.45
CA GLY A 552 -15.35 30.17 -23.18
C GLY A 552 -15.37 28.67 -22.84
N TYR A 553 -14.46 27.88 -23.41
CA TYR A 553 -14.31 26.45 -23.11
C TYR A 553 -13.63 26.21 -21.76
N THR A 554 -12.63 27.02 -21.43
CA THR A 554 -11.79 26.83 -20.24
C THR A 554 -11.47 28.16 -19.56
N MET A 555 -11.16 28.09 -18.28
CA MET A 555 -10.69 29.23 -17.48
C MET A 555 -9.57 28.84 -16.51
N VAL A 556 -8.80 29.84 -16.11
CA VAL A 556 -7.81 29.75 -15.03
C VAL A 556 -8.52 29.61 -13.69
N ASP A 557 -8.00 28.72 -12.86
CA ASP A 557 -8.42 28.58 -11.47
C ASP A 557 -7.80 29.68 -10.60
N PRO A 558 -8.59 30.61 -10.04
CA PRO A 558 -8.07 31.68 -9.19
C PRO A 558 -7.40 31.16 -7.92
N ASN A 559 -7.79 29.97 -7.45
CA ASN A 559 -7.30 29.37 -6.22
C ASN A 559 -6.03 28.52 -6.43
N LYS A 560 -5.42 28.60 -7.62
CA LYS A 560 -4.11 28.04 -7.93
C LYS A 560 -3.14 29.16 -8.28
N LEU A 561 -2.29 29.52 -7.33
CA LEU A 561 -1.27 30.54 -7.52
C LEU A 561 -0.05 29.93 -8.20
N THR A 562 -0.08 29.94 -9.53
CA THR A 562 1.05 29.53 -10.37
C THR A 562 1.94 30.74 -10.67
N LEU A 563 3.22 30.61 -10.34
CA LEU A 563 4.26 31.60 -10.61
C LEU A 563 5.24 31.06 -11.65
N LEU A 564 5.43 31.78 -12.74
CA LEU A 564 6.40 31.45 -13.77
C LEU A 564 7.79 31.97 -13.40
N THR A 565 8.80 31.16 -13.68
CA THR A 565 10.21 31.55 -13.57
C THR A 565 10.79 31.88 -14.95
N PRO A 566 11.80 32.76 -15.05
CA PRO A 566 12.46 33.04 -16.33
C PRO A 566 13.00 31.77 -16.99
N GLY A 567 13.03 31.77 -18.33
CA GLY A 567 13.61 30.67 -19.12
C GLY A 567 12.86 30.39 -20.41
N ILE A 568 11.58 30.72 -20.44
CA ILE A 568 10.72 30.56 -21.61
C ILE A 568 10.05 31.89 -21.90
N ASP A 569 10.04 32.27 -23.15
CA ASP A 569 9.31 33.44 -23.60
C ASP A 569 7.83 33.11 -23.70
N ARG A 570 7.01 33.88 -22.97
CA ARG A 570 5.59 33.59 -22.80
C ARG A 570 4.77 33.83 -24.08
N GLU A 571 5.19 34.76 -24.95
CA GLU A 571 4.47 35.06 -26.19
C GLU A 571 4.82 34.10 -27.32
N THR A 572 6.11 33.74 -27.44
CA THR A 572 6.61 32.90 -28.53
C THR A 572 6.67 31.41 -28.16
N GLY A 573 6.74 31.09 -26.87
CA GLY A 573 6.92 29.72 -26.37
C GLY A 573 8.35 29.19 -26.54
N GLU A 574 9.29 30.02 -26.99
CA GLU A 574 10.68 29.65 -27.22
C GLU A 574 11.52 29.71 -25.94
N TYR A 575 12.55 28.88 -25.87
CA TYR A 575 13.53 28.97 -24.79
C TYR A 575 14.35 30.26 -24.92
N ARG A 576 14.46 31.01 -23.83
CA ARG A 576 15.39 32.13 -23.71
C ARG A 576 16.82 31.61 -23.52
N GLU A 577 17.82 32.46 -23.74
CA GLU A 577 19.22 32.10 -23.46
C GLU A 577 19.47 31.91 -21.97
N PHE A 578 18.85 32.78 -21.16
CA PHE A 578 18.87 32.75 -19.71
C PHE A 578 17.58 32.13 -19.14
N GLY A 579 17.71 31.37 -18.04
CA GLY A 579 16.57 30.85 -17.29
C GLY A 579 16.92 30.46 -15.86
N ILE A 580 15.88 30.37 -15.03
CA ILE A 580 15.94 29.96 -13.63
C ILE A 580 15.02 28.75 -13.48
N PRO A 581 15.58 27.54 -13.37
CA PRO A 581 14.79 26.35 -13.12
C PRO A 581 14.01 26.46 -11.81
N ALA A 582 12.72 26.19 -11.85
CA ALA A 582 11.84 26.34 -10.68
C ALA A 582 12.25 25.42 -9.52
N THR A 583 12.86 24.26 -9.79
CA THR A 583 13.40 23.37 -8.75
C THR A 583 14.50 24.03 -7.89
N VAL A 584 15.31 24.94 -8.44
CA VAL A 584 16.31 25.69 -7.65
C VAL A 584 15.60 26.59 -6.64
N VAL A 585 14.57 27.30 -7.09
CA VAL A 585 13.75 28.19 -6.26
C VAL A 585 12.96 27.39 -5.22
N ALA A 586 12.39 26.25 -5.60
CA ALA A 586 11.63 25.39 -4.69
C ALA A 586 12.50 24.85 -3.55
N ASN A 587 13.73 24.40 -3.85
CA ASN A 587 14.67 23.99 -2.81
C ASN A 587 15.08 25.16 -1.91
N TYR A 588 15.28 26.36 -2.47
CA TYR A 588 15.54 27.55 -1.67
C TYR A 588 14.37 27.88 -0.74
N LEU A 589 13.13 27.85 -1.25
CA LEU A 589 11.95 28.11 -0.44
C LEU A 589 11.83 27.11 0.73
N ARG A 590 12.14 25.82 0.50
CA ARG A 590 12.17 24.80 1.56
C ARG A 590 13.22 25.11 2.63
N GLU A 591 14.41 25.56 2.25
CA GLU A 591 15.44 26.05 3.19
C GLU A 591 14.95 27.29 3.98
N GLN A 592 14.08 28.09 3.37
CA GLN A 592 13.40 29.22 4.02
C GLN A 592 12.07 28.84 4.71
N ARG A 593 11.79 27.55 4.87
CA ARG A 593 10.59 26.99 5.53
C ARG A 593 9.26 27.33 4.83
N VAL A 594 9.31 27.53 3.52
CA VAL A 594 8.14 27.69 2.65
C VAL A 594 8.07 26.48 1.72
N VAL A 595 6.97 25.74 1.78
CA VAL A 595 6.79 24.53 0.98
C VAL A 595 5.87 24.85 -0.20
N PRO A 596 6.39 24.96 -1.44
CA PRO A 596 5.53 24.96 -2.62
C PRO A 596 4.87 23.60 -2.78
N GLU A 597 3.66 23.58 -3.33
CA GLU A 597 2.94 22.34 -3.63
C GLU A 597 3.67 21.53 -4.70
N LYS A 598 4.03 22.22 -5.79
CA LYS A 598 4.66 21.63 -6.97
C LYS A 598 5.69 22.60 -7.55
N CYS A 599 6.72 22.04 -8.15
CA CYS A 599 7.64 22.75 -9.01
C CYS A 599 7.87 21.95 -10.29
N ASP A 600 7.63 22.57 -11.45
CA ASP A 600 7.96 22.00 -12.76
C ASP A 600 9.35 22.50 -13.19
N LEU A 601 9.59 22.57 -14.50
CA LEU A 601 10.83 23.13 -15.04
C LEU A 601 10.89 24.64 -14.85
N ASN A 602 9.81 25.37 -15.14
CA ASN A 602 9.75 26.84 -15.14
C ASN A 602 8.50 27.42 -14.45
N SER A 603 7.84 26.65 -13.58
CA SER A 603 6.68 27.08 -12.79
C SER A 603 6.71 26.54 -11.37
N LEU A 604 6.20 27.36 -10.44
CA LEU A 604 5.92 27.02 -9.04
C LEU A 604 4.42 27.12 -8.80
N LEU A 605 3.86 26.18 -8.05
CA LEU A 605 2.44 26.21 -7.67
C LEU A 605 2.30 26.32 -6.15
N PHE A 606 1.39 27.20 -5.73
CA PHE A 606 0.89 27.32 -4.37
C PHE A 606 -0.64 27.18 -4.37
N LEU A 607 -1.16 26.31 -3.51
CA LEU A 607 -2.60 26.11 -3.37
C LEU A 607 -3.17 27.18 -2.46
N LEU A 608 -4.23 27.86 -2.89
CA LEU A 608 -4.96 28.81 -2.07
C LEU A 608 -6.23 28.14 -1.53
N THR A 609 -6.50 28.38 -0.24
CA THR A 609 -7.70 27.97 0.47
C THR A 609 -8.13 29.11 1.41
N PRO A 610 -9.31 29.05 2.04
CA PRO A 610 -9.69 30.04 3.05
C PRO A 610 -8.77 30.09 4.29
N ALA A 611 -7.75 29.22 4.39
CA ALA A 611 -6.73 29.27 5.43
C ALA A 611 -5.56 30.23 5.13
N GLU A 612 -5.53 30.84 3.94
CA GLU A 612 -4.51 31.83 3.57
C GLU A 612 -4.83 33.21 4.13
N ASP A 613 -3.81 33.93 4.59
CA ASP A 613 -3.91 35.30 5.11
C ASP A 613 -2.81 36.21 4.53
N GLU A 614 -2.89 37.51 4.81
CA GLU A 614 -1.91 38.49 4.33
C GLU A 614 -0.50 38.23 4.89
N SER A 615 -0.37 37.75 6.12
CA SER A 615 0.93 37.50 6.77
C SER A 615 1.70 36.41 6.04
N LYS A 616 1.02 35.30 5.73
CA LYS A 616 1.57 34.15 5.02
C LYS A 616 1.97 34.52 3.59
N LEU A 617 1.11 35.24 2.85
CA LEU A 617 1.40 35.63 1.48
C LEU A 617 2.49 36.71 1.39
N ASN A 618 2.50 37.71 2.27
CA ASN A 618 3.57 38.70 2.32
C ASN A 618 4.91 38.04 2.70
N THR A 619 4.90 37.03 3.57
CA THR A 619 6.09 36.24 3.88
C THR A 619 6.62 35.51 2.65
N LEU A 620 5.74 34.87 1.85
CA LEU A 620 6.13 34.25 0.57
C LEU A 620 6.79 35.28 -0.36
N VAL A 621 6.16 36.43 -0.58
CA VAL A 621 6.70 37.51 -1.42
C VAL A 621 8.08 37.96 -0.92
N ALA A 622 8.25 38.15 0.40
CA ALA A 622 9.53 38.53 0.98
C ALA A 622 10.62 37.47 0.73
N LYS A 623 10.28 36.17 0.79
CA LYS A 623 11.23 35.09 0.45
C LYS A 623 11.60 35.09 -1.03
N LEU A 624 10.65 35.36 -1.93
CA LEU A 624 10.92 35.48 -3.36
C LEU A 624 11.85 36.67 -3.68
N VAL A 625 11.63 37.82 -3.04
CA VAL A 625 12.52 38.99 -3.13
C VAL A 625 13.92 38.66 -2.59
N LYS A 626 14.01 37.92 -1.48
CA LYS A 626 15.31 37.49 -0.93
C LYS A 626 16.05 36.55 -1.88
N PHE A 627 15.35 35.62 -2.54
CA PHE A 627 15.95 34.80 -3.60
C PHE A 627 16.48 35.66 -4.75
N LYS A 628 15.66 36.61 -5.24
CA LYS A 628 16.06 37.56 -6.29
C LYS A 628 17.35 38.31 -5.92
N ASN A 629 17.43 38.85 -4.71
CA ASN A 629 18.63 39.57 -4.24
C ASN A 629 19.88 38.66 -4.18
N LEU A 630 19.73 37.40 -3.75
CA LEU A 630 20.82 36.42 -3.74
C LEU A 630 21.29 36.08 -5.16
N TRP A 631 20.34 35.97 -6.09
CA TRP A 631 20.61 35.71 -7.49
C TRP A 631 21.29 36.91 -8.18
N ASP A 632 20.83 38.14 -7.90
CA ASP A 632 21.37 39.37 -8.47
C ASP A 632 22.85 39.57 -8.10
N ARG A 633 23.25 39.29 -6.86
CA ARG A 633 24.65 39.38 -6.44
C ARG A 633 25.49 38.12 -6.74
N ASP A 634 24.90 37.14 -7.43
CA ASP A 634 25.45 35.82 -7.71
C ASP A 634 26.05 35.11 -6.48
N ALA A 635 25.22 34.95 -5.44
CA ALA A 635 25.65 34.36 -4.18
C ALA A 635 26.23 32.93 -4.36
N PRO A 636 27.25 32.55 -3.56
CA PRO A 636 27.75 31.18 -3.52
C PRO A 636 26.64 30.18 -3.19
N LEU A 637 26.63 29.03 -3.85
CA LEU A 637 25.60 28.00 -3.64
C LEU A 637 25.42 27.56 -2.16
N PRO A 638 26.46 27.39 -1.32
CA PRO A 638 26.25 27.03 0.09
C PRO A 638 25.48 28.09 0.91
N GLU A 639 25.42 29.34 0.45
CA GLU A 639 24.60 30.37 1.09
C GLU A 639 23.12 30.23 0.69
N VAL A 640 22.85 29.81 -0.56
CA VAL A 640 21.49 29.71 -1.11
C VAL A 640 20.84 28.36 -0.79
N LEU A 641 21.60 27.26 -0.95
CA LEU A 641 21.14 25.87 -0.82
C LEU A 641 22.14 25.06 0.04
N PRO A 642 22.24 25.34 1.35
CA PRO A 642 23.22 24.72 2.23
C PRO A 642 23.07 23.19 2.30
N THR A 643 21.85 22.65 2.34
CA THR A 643 21.63 21.20 2.45
C THR A 643 22.02 20.47 1.16
N VAL A 644 21.62 21.00 0.00
CA VAL A 644 21.98 20.42 -1.31
C VAL A 644 23.49 20.47 -1.53
N PHE A 645 24.14 21.58 -1.17
CA PHE A 645 25.59 21.71 -1.24
C PHE A 645 26.31 20.75 -0.30
N ALA A 646 25.85 20.62 0.96
CA ALA A 646 26.49 19.74 1.93
C ALA A 646 26.47 18.27 1.50
N ALA A 647 25.34 17.80 0.94
CA ALA A 647 25.20 16.44 0.45
C ALA A 647 25.99 16.15 -0.85
N ASN A 648 26.32 17.19 -1.64
CA ASN A 648 26.91 17.06 -2.97
C ASN A 648 28.15 17.97 -3.17
N ARG A 649 28.95 18.13 -2.11
CA ARG A 649 30.03 19.12 -2.04
C ARG A 649 31.04 19.00 -3.18
N GLU A 650 31.43 17.77 -3.55
CA GLU A 650 32.38 17.54 -4.64
C GLU A 650 31.86 18.05 -5.99
N ARG A 651 30.56 17.90 -6.25
CA ARG A 651 29.91 18.32 -7.51
C ARG A 651 29.75 19.83 -7.61
N TYR A 652 29.44 20.49 -6.50
CA TYR A 652 29.10 21.92 -6.48
C TYR A 652 30.17 22.81 -5.83
N ALA A 653 31.39 22.30 -5.63
CA ALA A 653 32.50 23.09 -5.11
C ALA A 653 32.76 24.32 -6.01
N GLY A 654 32.72 25.51 -5.41
CA GLY A 654 32.92 26.78 -6.11
C GLY A 654 31.73 27.25 -6.97
N TYR A 655 30.60 26.54 -6.96
CA TYR A 655 29.42 26.96 -7.71
C TYR A 655 28.71 28.15 -7.08
N THR A 656 28.19 29.03 -7.93
CA THR A 656 27.23 30.09 -7.57
C THR A 656 25.81 29.74 -8.01
N VAL A 657 24.83 30.50 -7.53
CA VAL A 657 23.43 30.30 -7.91
C VAL A 657 23.18 30.56 -9.41
N ARG A 658 23.85 31.55 -10.03
CA ARG A 658 23.69 31.77 -11.48
C ARG A 658 24.29 30.63 -12.29
N GLN A 659 25.43 30.09 -11.87
CA GLN A 659 26.09 28.97 -12.55
C GLN A 659 25.22 27.73 -12.61
N VAL A 660 24.65 27.30 -11.46
CA VAL A 660 23.76 26.12 -11.44
C VAL A 660 22.49 26.35 -12.26
N CYS A 661 21.87 27.54 -12.17
CA CYS A 661 20.70 27.88 -12.98
C CYS A 661 21.01 27.83 -14.48
N LYS A 662 22.14 28.44 -14.91
CA LYS A 662 22.54 28.48 -16.32
C LYS A 662 22.85 27.09 -16.87
N GLU A 663 23.55 26.25 -16.10
CA GLU A 663 23.88 24.89 -16.52
C GLU A 663 22.61 24.03 -16.69
N MET A 664 21.72 24.04 -15.70
CA MET A 664 20.45 23.31 -15.74
C MET A 664 19.54 23.80 -16.87
N HIS A 665 19.38 25.12 -17.01
CA HIS A 665 18.58 25.72 -18.09
C HIS A 665 19.11 25.33 -19.48
N SER A 666 20.43 25.45 -19.68
CA SER A 666 21.08 25.08 -20.94
C SER A 666 20.86 23.61 -21.28
N PHE A 667 20.92 22.72 -20.28
CA PHE A 667 20.63 21.30 -20.47
C PHE A 667 19.20 21.05 -20.93
N TYR A 668 18.19 21.58 -20.20
CA TYR A 668 16.78 21.36 -20.57
C TYR A 668 16.43 21.95 -21.94
N ARG A 669 17.01 23.11 -22.27
CA ARG A 669 16.89 23.74 -23.59
C ARG A 669 17.49 22.87 -24.70
N GLN A 670 18.73 22.40 -24.52
CA GLN A 670 19.41 21.55 -25.51
C GLN A 670 18.72 20.20 -25.72
N ALA A 671 18.17 19.62 -24.64
CA ALA A 671 17.42 18.37 -24.69
C ALA A 671 15.97 18.55 -25.20
N GLY A 672 15.49 19.78 -25.39
CA GLY A 672 14.14 20.05 -25.90
C GLY A 672 13.02 19.53 -25.00
N VAL A 673 13.23 19.57 -23.66
CA VAL A 673 12.38 18.83 -22.72
C VAL A 673 10.91 19.30 -22.73
N LYS A 674 10.64 20.59 -22.95
CA LYS A 674 9.24 21.10 -23.07
C LYS A 674 8.50 20.45 -24.25
N ASP A 675 9.20 20.24 -25.37
CA ASP A 675 8.59 19.72 -26.59
C ASP A 675 8.40 18.20 -26.47
N LEU A 676 9.36 17.49 -25.87
CA LEU A 676 9.21 16.09 -25.48
C LEU A 676 8.01 15.90 -24.55
N GLN A 677 7.88 16.75 -23.53
CA GLN A 677 6.74 16.71 -22.61
C GLN A 677 5.42 16.95 -23.33
N ARG A 678 5.35 17.93 -24.25
CA ARG A 678 4.16 18.20 -25.06
C ARG A 678 3.77 16.96 -25.87
N LEU A 679 4.73 16.37 -26.59
CA LEU A 679 4.52 15.21 -27.46
C LEU A 679 3.98 13.99 -26.68
N CYS A 680 4.34 13.82 -25.41
CA CYS A 680 3.80 12.75 -24.56
C CYS A 680 2.26 12.76 -24.44
N PHE A 681 1.59 13.88 -24.76
CA PHE A 681 0.13 14.02 -24.63
C PHE A 681 -0.58 14.33 -25.97
N ARG A 682 0.13 14.22 -27.09
CA ARG A 682 -0.44 14.42 -28.44
C ARG A 682 -0.81 13.09 -29.08
N SER A 683 -1.94 13.09 -29.79
CA SER A 683 -2.42 11.91 -30.51
C SER A 683 -1.41 11.37 -31.53
N GLU A 684 -0.59 12.22 -32.14
CA GLU A 684 0.47 11.84 -33.08
C GLU A 684 1.53 10.89 -32.45
N SER A 685 1.81 11.05 -31.16
CA SER A 685 2.81 10.26 -30.42
C SER A 685 2.21 9.20 -29.50
N PHE A 686 0.88 8.99 -29.51
CA PHE A 686 0.29 7.91 -28.74
C PHE A 686 0.76 6.54 -29.28
N PRO A 687 1.33 5.68 -28.41
CA PRO A 687 1.85 4.38 -28.81
C PRO A 687 0.75 3.41 -29.26
N GLU A 688 1.15 2.33 -29.92
CA GLU A 688 0.29 1.18 -30.15
C GLU A 688 -0.23 0.59 -28.80
N PRO A 689 -1.56 0.51 -28.59
CA PRO A 689 -2.14 -0.23 -27.47
C PRO A 689 -2.12 -1.74 -27.78
N ALA A 690 -0.96 -2.37 -27.62
CA ALA A 690 -0.69 -3.75 -28.06
C ALA A 690 -1.53 -4.80 -27.32
N ILE A 691 -1.73 -4.64 -26.00
CA ILE A 691 -2.61 -5.50 -25.19
C ILE A 691 -3.42 -4.64 -24.21
N ALA A 692 -4.47 -5.21 -23.62
CA ALA A 692 -5.25 -4.47 -22.62
C ALA A 692 -4.41 -4.18 -21.35
N PRO A 693 -4.59 -3.02 -20.70
CA PRO A 693 -3.84 -2.68 -19.49
C PRO A 693 -3.99 -3.70 -18.36
N LYS A 694 -5.17 -4.32 -18.25
CA LYS A 694 -5.42 -5.46 -17.36
C LYS A 694 -4.51 -6.65 -17.67
N GLN A 695 -4.36 -7.02 -18.94
CA GLN A 695 -3.49 -8.14 -19.36
C GLN A 695 -2.02 -7.84 -19.10
N ALA A 696 -1.58 -6.60 -19.35
CA ALA A 696 -0.21 -6.18 -19.03
C ALA A 696 0.07 -6.27 -17.52
N TYR A 697 -0.89 -5.86 -16.69
CA TYR A 697 -0.77 -6.01 -15.24
C TYR A 697 -0.83 -7.48 -14.80
N GLU A 698 -1.69 -8.30 -15.40
CA GLU A 698 -1.72 -9.75 -15.16
C GLU A 698 -0.38 -10.41 -15.54
N ALA A 699 0.26 -9.97 -16.64
CA ALA A 699 1.61 -10.41 -17.01
C ALA A 699 2.65 -9.98 -15.97
N LEU A 700 2.57 -8.75 -15.45
CA LEU A 700 3.41 -8.28 -14.34
C LEU A 700 3.23 -9.16 -13.10
N VAL A 701 1.98 -9.42 -12.69
CA VAL A 701 1.65 -10.27 -11.53
C VAL A 701 2.12 -11.72 -11.74
N ALA A 702 1.99 -12.24 -12.97
CA ALA A 702 2.46 -13.56 -13.35
C ALA A 702 3.99 -13.65 -13.50
N ASN A 703 4.72 -12.54 -13.33
CA ASN A 703 6.15 -12.42 -13.60
C ASN A 703 6.54 -12.83 -15.05
N ASN A 704 5.61 -12.63 -15.98
CA ASN A 704 5.80 -12.77 -17.43
C ASN A 704 6.34 -11.47 -18.03
N VAL A 705 7.34 -10.90 -17.37
CA VAL A 705 7.93 -9.61 -17.68
C VAL A 705 9.45 -9.69 -17.62
N ASP A 706 10.13 -8.82 -18.35
CA ASP A 706 11.55 -8.55 -18.21
C ASP A 706 11.75 -7.22 -17.52
N TYR A 707 12.70 -7.16 -16.58
CA TYR A 707 13.16 -5.93 -15.98
C TYR A 707 14.36 -5.43 -16.77
N VAL A 708 14.17 -4.38 -17.57
CA VAL A 708 15.16 -3.92 -18.55
C VAL A 708 15.53 -2.46 -18.30
N PRO A 709 16.76 -2.04 -18.65
CA PRO A 709 17.07 -0.61 -18.77
C PRO A 709 16.08 0.05 -19.72
N LEU A 710 15.60 1.25 -19.40
CA LEU A 710 14.61 1.95 -20.20
C LEU A 710 15.11 2.22 -21.63
N ALA A 711 16.41 2.43 -21.80
CA ALA A 711 17.05 2.55 -23.12
C ALA A 711 16.86 1.30 -24.01
N GLN A 712 16.64 0.12 -23.41
CA GLN A 712 16.41 -1.16 -24.09
C GLN A 712 14.92 -1.53 -24.18
N ALA A 713 14.01 -0.67 -23.71
CA ALA A 713 12.56 -0.94 -23.75
C ALA A 713 11.98 -0.78 -25.17
N ALA A 714 12.74 -0.23 -26.13
CA ALA A 714 12.28 0.03 -27.49
C ALA A 714 11.65 -1.22 -28.15
N GLY A 715 10.46 -1.05 -28.72
CA GLY A 715 9.68 -2.10 -29.36
C GLY A 715 8.99 -3.07 -28.41
N ARG A 716 9.17 -2.96 -27.08
CA ARG A 716 8.57 -3.86 -26.08
C ARG A 716 7.27 -3.28 -25.52
N ILE A 717 6.38 -4.15 -25.02
CA ILE A 717 5.13 -3.73 -24.35
C ILE A 717 5.40 -3.35 -22.90
N SER A 718 4.97 -2.17 -22.46
CA SER A 718 5.09 -1.75 -21.05
C SER A 718 4.19 -2.59 -20.14
N ALA A 719 4.72 -3.09 -19.03
CA ALA A 719 3.95 -3.81 -18.01
C ALA A 719 3.48 -2.89 -16.87
N THR A 720 4.08 -1.71 -16.72
CA THR A 720 3.80 -0.74 -15.66
C THR A 720 3.32 0.59 -16.24
N LEU A 721 2.65 1.38 -15.40
CA LEU A 721 2.28 2.75 -15.70
C LEU A 721 3.50 3.63 -15.44
N ALA A 722 4.17 4.10 -16.49
CA ALA A 722 5.34 4.96 -16.37
C ALA A 722 4.92 6.43 -16.28
N LEU A 723 5.38 7.13 -15.25
CA LEU A 723 5.17 8.56 -15.07
C LEU A 723 6.36 9.21 -14.37
N ILE A 724 6.57 10.50 -14.66
CA ILE A 724 7.57 11.35 -14.01
C ILE A 724 6.96 12.74 -13.76
N TYR A 725 7.45 13.42 -12.74
CA TYR A 725 7.08 14.81 -12.46
C TYR A 725 8.12 15.76 -13.07
N PRO A 726 7.70 16.78 -13.83
CA PRO A 726 6.36 16.97 -14.42
C PRO A 726 6.04 15.99 -15.56
N PRO A 727 4.76 15.80 -15.94
CA PRO A 727 3.57 16.39 -15.31
C PRO A 727 2.95 15.55 -14.19
N GLY A 728 3.50 14.38 -13.85
CA GLY A 728 2.99 13.55 -12.75
C GLY A 728 1.78 12.68 -13.07
N ILE A 729 1.56 12.39 -14.35
CA ILE A 729 0.46 11.56 -14.88
C ILE A 729 1.01 10.53 -15.85
N GLY A 730 0.21 9.53 -16.22
CA GLY A 730 0.63 8.40 -17.06
C GLY A 730 1.15 8.84 -18.42
N VAL A 731 2.48 8.71 -18.63
CA VAL A 731 3.13 8.97 -19.92
C VAL A 731 2.96 7.74 -20.81
N ILE A 732 3.35 6.56 -20.30
CA ILE A 732 3.10 5.26 -20.93
C ILE A 732 2.18 4.44 -20.02
N VAL A 733 1.08 3.93 -20.60
CA VAL A 733 0.09 3.11 -19.93
C VAL A 733 0.46 1.62 -20.07
N PRO A 734 0.22 0.76 -19.06
CA PRO A 734 0.44 -0.67 -19.21
C PRO A 734 -0.28 -1.21 -20.44
N GLY A 735 0.39 -2.06 -21.22
CA GLY A 735 -0.13 -2.62 -22.46
C GLY A 735 0.18 -1.80 -23.71
N GLU A 736 0.65 -0.56 -23.57
CA GLU A 736 1.19 0.21 -24.69
C GLU A 736 2.62 -0.24 -25.05
N ARG A 737 2.95 -0.22 -26.35
CA ARG A 737 4.28 -0.55 -26.86
C ARG A 737 5.17 0.69 -26.87
N TRP A 738 6.43 0.54 -26.47
CA TRP A 738 7.49 1.53 -26.67
C TRP A 738 7.94 1.59 -28.15
N ASP A 739 7.00 1.78 -29.08
CA ASP A 739 7.22 1.85 -30.52
C ASP A 739 7.87 3.18 -30.96
N GLU A 740 8.03 3.41 -32.28
CA GLU A 740 8.63 4.66 -32.78
C GLU A 740 7.77 5.90 -32.46
N ARG A 741 6.44 5.75 -32.32
CA ARG A 741 5.56 6.85 -31.91
C ARG A 741 5.77 7.20 -30.43
N ALA A 742 6.11 6.22 -29.61
CA ALA A 742 6.47 6.36 -28.20
C ALA A 742 7.88 6.95 -27.98
N ARG A 743 8.68 7.16 -29.03
CA ARG A 743 10.05 7.66 -28.90
C ARG A 743 10.16 8.97 -28.10
N PRO A 744 9.33 10.00 -28.31
CA PRO A 744 9.38 11.23 -27.49
C PRO A 744 9.17 10.95 -25.99
N MET A 745 8.31 9.99 -25.64
CA MET A 745 8.07 9.59 -24.26
C MET A 745 9.31 8.94 -23.64
N ARG A 746 9.96 8.03 -24.36
CA ARG A 746 11.21 7.39 -23.89
C ARG A 746 12.33 8.42 -23.75
N ASP A 747 12.51 9.26 -24.77
CA ASP A 747 13.56 10.27 -24.79
C ASP A 747 13.34 11.32 -23.67
N TYR A 748 12.07 11.61 -23.32
CA TYR A 748 11.71 12.43 -22.15
C TYR A 748 12.23 11.83 -20.84
N PHE A 749 11.98 10.54 -20.57
CA PHE A 749 12.51 9.88 -19.37
C PHE A 749 14.04 9.81 -19.38
N LEU A 750 14.67 9.53 -20.52
CA LEU A 750 16.13 9.47 -20.62
C LEU A 750 16.78 10.86 -20.41
N ALA A 751 16.11 11.95 -20.79
CA ALA A 751 16.56 13.30 -20.45
C ALA A 751 16.57 13.52 -18.93
N PHE A 752 15.56 13.02 -18.20
CA PHE A 752 15.58 13.07 -16.73
C PHE A 752 16.59 12.13 -16.09
N GLU A 753 16.81 10.94 -16.65
CA GLU A 753 17.90 10.05 -16.20
C GLU A 753 19.24 10.81 -16.23
N GLU A 754 19.54 11.48 -17.34
CA GLU A 754 20.77 12.27 -17.44
C GLU A 754 20.76 13.50 -16.52
N SER A 755 19.62 14.16 -16.37
CA SER A 755 19.45 15.27 -15.42
C SER A 755 19.81 14.87 -13.99
N PHE A 756 19.36 13.69 -13.53
CA PHE A 756 19.60 13.24 -12.14
C PHE A 756 21.07 12.92 -11.90
N ASN A 757 21.78 12.50 -12.95
CA ASN A 757 23.23 12.28 -12.90
C ASN A 757 24.01 13.59 -12.90
N ARG A 758 23.55 14.59 -13.65
CA ARG A 758 24.23 15.89 -13.77
C ARG A 758 24.00 16.80 -12.58
N PHE A 759 22.79 16.75 -12.02
CA PHE A 759 22.30 17.69 -11.01
C PHE A 759 21.80 16.94 -9.75
N PRO A 760 22.68 16.19 -9.06
CA PRO A 760 22.29 15.47 -7.86
C PRO A 760 21.76 16.44 -6.80
N GLY A 761 20.65 16.07 -6.15
CA GLY A 761 19.91 16.94 -5.23
C GLY A 761 18.74 17.72 -5.86
N PHE A 762 18.62 17.70 -7.19
CA PHE A 762 17.48 18.28 -7.93
C PHE A 762 16.65 17.22 -8.67
N ASN A 763 16.64 16.00 -8.14
CA ASN A 763 15.95 14.87 -8.76
C ASN A 763 14.44 15.05 -8.65
N TYR A 764 13.74 14.66 -9.70
CA TYR A 764 12.29 14.63 -9.73
C TYR A 764 11.76 13.25 -9.36
N GLU A 765 10.48 13.20 -8.97
CA GLU A 765 9.82 11.94 -8.67
C GLU A 765 9.47 11.17 -9.96
N VAL A 766 9.78 9.89 -9.97
CA VAL A 766 9.47 8.95 -11.06
C VAL A 766 8.77 7.71 -10.49
N GLN A 767 7.70 7.24 -11.13
CA GLN A 767 6.96 6.03 -10.73
C GLN A 767 6.74 5.11 -11.94
N GLY A 768 6.71 3.80 -11.69
CA GLY A 768 6.62 2.76 -12.74
C GLY A 768 7.88 2.61 -13.60
N VAL A 769 8.84 3.50 -13.39
CA VAL A 769 10.24 3.44 -13.79
C VAL A 769 11.07 3.52 -12.51
N PHE A 770 12.12 2.72 -12.43
CA PHE A 770 12.90 2.47 -11.23
C PHE A 770 14.32 2.99 -11.42
N GLN A 771 14.88 3.58 -10.37
CA GLN A 771 16.23 4.15 -10.40
C GLN A 771 17.23 3.13 -9.86
N GLU A 772 18.05 2.56 -10.73
CA GLU A 772 19.14 1.65 -10.37
C GLU A 772 20.47 2.40 -10.38
N ARG A 773 21.36 2.09 -9.43
CA ARG A 773 22.69 2.70 -9.38
C ARG A 773 23.73 1.75 -9.96
N ILE A 774 24.28 2.10 -11.13
CA ILE A 774 25.24 1.28 -11.88
C ILE A 774 26.46 2.16 -12.18
N ASP A 775 27.65 1.69 -11.79
CA ASP A 775 28.91 2.40 -11.96
C ASP A 775 28.87 3.85 -11.43
N GLY A 776 28.20 4.05 -10.29
CA GLY A 776 28.04 5.35 -9.65
C GLY A 776 26.97 6.25 -10.27
N ARG A 777 26.39 5.89 -11.42
CA ARG A 777 25.34 6.63 -12.13
C ARG A 777 23.95 6.04 -11.89
N ILE A 778 22.93 6.89 -11.95
CA ILE A 778 21.52 6.49 -11.96
C ILE A 778 21.15 6.04 -13.38
N LYS A 779 20.52 4.87 -13.48
CA LYS A 779 19.94 4.30 -14.70
C LYS A 779 18.47 3.98 -14.46
N PHE A 780 17.62 4.36 -15.40
CA PHE A 780 16.19 4.09 -15.34
C PHE A 780 15.91 2.70 -15.90
N TYR A 781 15.11 1.93 -15.17
CA TYR A 781 14.66 0.59 -15.52
C TYR A 781 13.14 0.51 -15.51
N THR A 782 12.55 -0.39 -16.29
CA THR A 782 11.12 -0.62 -16.28
C THR A 782 10.79 -2.09 -16.56
N TYR A 783 9.57 -2.50 -16.23
CA TYR A 783 9.08 -3.83 -16.58
C TYR A 783 8.39 -3.79 -17.94
N VAL A 784 8.79 -4.70 -18.81
CA VAL A 784 8.16 -4.92 -20.11
C VAL A 784 7.62 -6.34 -20.21
N VAL A 785 6.52 -6.56 -20.92
CA VAL A 785 5.94 -7.88 -21.11
C VAL A 785 6.86 -8.75 -21.98
N ARG A 786 6.96 -10.04 -21.66
CA ARG A 786 7.61 -11.04 -22.51
C ARG A 786 6.70 -11.40 -23.68
N GLU A 787 7.15 -11.16 -24.90
CA GLU A 787 6.40 -11.47 -26.12
C GLU A 787 6.99 -12.73 -26.77
N TRP A 788 6.18 -13.79 -26.86
CA TRP A 788 6.54 -15.03 -27.55
C TRP A 788 6.21 -14.88 -29.05
N GLY A 789 7.09 -15.35 -29.94
CA GLY A 789 6.93 -15.18 -31.40
C GLY A 789 5.78 -16.02 -31.97
N THR A 790 5.20 -15.59 -33.09
CA THR A 790 4.08 -16.25 -33.77
C THR A 790 4.41 -17.64 -34.34
N GLU A 791 5.68 -18.05 -34.35
CA GLU A 791 6.10 -19.43 -34.66
C GLU A 791 5.84 -20.41 -33.50
N ASP A 792 5.61 -19.93 -32.28
CA ASP A 792 5.30 -20.76 -31.10
C ASP A 792 3.79 -21.03 -30.92
N LEU A 793 2.94 -20.53 -31.83
CA LEU A 793 1.47 -20.64 -31.79
C LEU A 793 0.92 -21.41 -33.01
N ILE A 794 1.36 -22.66 -33.21
CA ILE A 794 0.55 -23.65 -33.92
C ILE A 794 -0.20 -24.46 -32.86
N MET A 795 -1.52 -24.27 -32.81
CA MET A 795 -2.43 -25.17 -32.12
C MET A 795 -2.40 -26.54 -32.83
N THR A 796 -1.58 -27.46 -32.34
CA THR A 796 -1.93 -28.88 -32.40
C THR A 796 -2.75 -29.20 -31.17
N ASP A 797 -4.01 -29.58 -31.40
CA ASP A 797 -4.81 -30.25 -30.39
C ASP A 797 -4.00 -31.35 -29.71
N ASN A 798 -4.07 -31.32 -28.38
CA ASN A 798 -3.43 -32.19 -27.40
C ASN A 798 -1.90 -32.10 -27.29
N THR A 799 -1.48 -31.85 -26.03
CA THR A 799 -0.11 -31.80 -25.48
C THR A 799 0.70 -30.54 -25.77
N MET A 800 0.70 -29.61 -24.79
CA MET A 800 1.51 -28.40 -24.82
C MET A 800 2.74 -28.58 -23.90
N HIS A 801 3.89 -28.84 -24.52
CA HIS A 801 5.22 -28.65 -23.96
C HIS A 801 6.01 -27.85 -24.98
N LEU A 802 6.51 -26.65 -24.63
CA LEU A 802 7.66 -26.05 -25.30
C LEU A 802 8.50 -25.28 -24.28
N ALA A 803 9.76 -25.71 -24.17
CA ALA A 803 10.86 -25.04 -23.52
C ALA A 803 11.86 -24.66 -24.62
N THR A 804 12.42 -23.45 -24.60
CA THR A 804 13.65 -23.15 -25.33
C THR A 804 14.86 -23.36 -24.41
N GLU A 805 15.77 -24.19 -24.91
CA GLU A 805 16.88 -24.80 -24.22
C GLU A 805 17.94 -23.79 -23.78
N THR A 806 17.99 -23.53 -22.47
CA THR A 806 19.28 -23.37 -21.79
C THR A 806 19.83 -24.76 -21.57
N THR A 807 20.98 -25.08 -22.18
CA THR A 807 21.72 -26.36 -22.11
C THR A 807 21.29 -27.23 -20.92
N ALA A 808 20.38 -28.18 -21.20
CA ALA A 808 19.68 -28.96 -20.19
C ALA A 808 20.68 -29.77 -19.37
N LYS A 809 21.03 -29.27 -18.17
CA LYS A 809 21.56 -30.12 -17.12
C LYS A 809 20.41 -31.05 -16.71
N LYS A 810 20.51 -32.34 -17.06
CA LYS A 810 19.55 -33.41 -16.69
C LYS A 810 19.02 -33.21 -15.26
N LYS A 811 17.76 -32.78 -15.14
CA LYS A 811 17.01 -32.67 -13.87
C LYS A 811 16.52 -34.06 -13.44
N MET A 812 16.15 -34.21 -12.16
CA MET A 812 15.74 -35.51 -11.60
C MET A 812 14.30 -35.87 -12.02
N ASN A 813 14.09 -37.11 -12.46
CA ASN A 813 12.75 -37.62 -12.78
C ASN A 813 12.01 -38.17 -11.54
N LEU A 814 10.70 -38.44 -11.66
CA LEU A 814 9.87 -38.99 -10.57
C LEU A 814 10.49 -40.19 -9.84
N VAL A 815 11.08 -41.13 -10.58
CA VAL A 815 11.67 -42.35 -10.00
C VAL A 815 12.87 -41.98 -9.13
N GLN A 816 13.79 -41.16 -9.65
CA GLN A 816 14.96 -40.67 -8.91
C GLN A 816 14.56 -39.87 -7.67
N LEU A 817 13.54 -39.01 -7.78
CA LEU A 817 13.04 -38.21 -6.66
C LEU A 817 12.38 -39.09 -5.58
N THR A 818 11.58 -40.08 -5.98
CA THR A 818 10.96 -41.03 -5.05
C THR A 818 12.01 -41.85 -4.31
N PHE A 819 13.06 -42.29 -5.02
CA PHE A 819 14.20 -42.95 -4.39
C PHE A 819 14.88 -42.03 -3.39
N ILE A 820 15.16 -40.77 -3.73
CA ILE A 820 15.81 -39.81 -2.80
C ILE A 820 14.97 -39.58 -1.54
N VAL A 821 13.65 -39.38 -1.67
CA VAL A 821 12.74 -39.26 -0.52
C VAL A 821 12.84 -40.51 0.35
N ALA A 822 12.77 -41.69 -0.25
CA ALA A 822 12.89 -42.95 0.46
C ALA A 822 14.28 -43.10 1.13
N VAL A 823 15.38 -42.71 0.48
CA VAL A 823 16.74 -42.77 1.06
C VAL A 823 16.85 -41.89 2.29
N ASN A 824 16.39 -40.64 2.17
CA ASN A 824 16.51 -39.65 3.23
C ASN A 824 15.73 -40.05 4.49
N MET A 825 14.60 -40.75 4.31
CA MET A 825 13.83 -41.35 5.40
C MET A 825 14.51 -42.60 5.97
N MET A 826 14.95 -43.52 5.09
CA MET A 826 15.40 -44.87 5.46
C MET A 826 16.85 -44.95 5.94
N GLY A 827 17.59 -43.83 6.01
CA GLY A 827 18.99 -43.79 6.44
C GLY A 827 19.23 -44.21 7.89
N SER A 828 19.33 -43.26 8.82
CA SER A 828 19.54 -43.59 10.25
C SER A 828 18.25 -44.00 10.96
N GLY A 829 17.10 -43.59 10.43
CA GLY A 829 15.77 -43.80 11.00
C GLY A 829 15.47 -45.27 11.25
N ILE A 830 15.39 -46.09 10.21
CA ILE A 830 15.01 -47.51 10.38
C ILE A 830 16.05 -48.34 11.13
N ILE A 831 17.32 -47.94 11.03
CA ILE A 831 18.43 -48.83 11.31
C ILE A 831 18.65 -49.06 12.82
N MET A 832 18.45 -48.06 13.69
CA MET A 832 18.55 -48.23 15.16
C MET A 832 17.19 -48.38 15.86
N LEU A 833 16.08 -48.11 15.17
CA LEU A 833 14.76 -48.11 15.78
C LEU A 833 14.31 -49.46 16.35
N PRO A 834 14.57 -50.63 15.73
CA PRO A 834 14.15 -51.90 16.32
C PRO A 834 14.74 -52.13 17.72
N ALA A 835 15.99 -51.69 17.96
CA ALA A 835 16.61 -51.77 19.28
C ALA A 835 15.95 -50.81 20.29
N ASN A 836 15.74 -49.54 19.90
CA ASN A 836 15.07 -48.56 20.75
C ASN A 836 13.60 -48.94 21.06
N MET A 837 12.90 -49.49 20.09
CA MET A 837 11.52 -49.96 20.24
C MET A 837 11.44 -51.24 21.08
N ALA A 838 12.44 -52.12 21.01
CA ALA A 838 12.54 -53.27 21.90
C ALA A 838 12.68 -52.86 23.38
N GLN A 839 13.20 -51.67 23.68
CA GLN A 839 13.21 -51.14 25.06
C GLN A 839 11.80 -50.81 25.60
N VAL A 840 10.82 -50.59 24.71
CA VAL A 840 9.40 -50.38 25.04
C VAL A 840 8.62 -51.71 24.93
N GLY A 841 8.96 -52.53 23.94
CA GLY A 841 8.29 -53.78 23.57
C GLY A 841 7.53 -53.69 22.25
N ALA A 842 7.07 -54.81 21.72
CA ALA A 842 6.36 -54.89 20.43
C ALA A 842 5.01 -54.13 20.42
N ILE A 843 4.46 -53.76 21.58
CA ILE A 843 3.34 -52.80 21.70
C ILE A 843 3.62 -51.46 20.99
N SER A 844 4.89 -51.09 20.83
CA SER A 844 5.32 -49.90 20.08
C SER A 844 5.07 -49.99 18.57
N LEU A 845 4.72 -51.16 18.02
CA LEU A 845 4.26 -51.29 16.63
C LEU A 845 2.96 -50.51 16.37
N LEU A 846 2.14 -50.28 17.39
CA LEU A 846 0.96 -49.41 17.27
C LEU A 846 1.37 -47.95 16.99
N SER A 847 2.52 -47.51 17.50
CA SER A 847 3.08 -46.20 17.19
C SER A 847 3.40 -46.06 15.70
N TRP A 848 3.88 -47.13 15.04
CA TRP A 848 4.11 -47.10 13.59
C TRP A 848 2.83 -46.90 12.79
N ILE A 849 1.71 -47.50 13.20
CA ILE A 849 0.44 -47.33 12.49
C ILE A 849 -0.05 -45.89 12.62
N VAL A 850 -0.04 -45.34 13.85
CA VAL A 850 -0.46 -43.96 14.11
C VAL A 850 0.44 -42.98 13.36
N THR A 851 1.76 -43.18 13.44
CA THR A 851 2.74 -42.35 12.74
C THR A 851 2.63 -42.49 11.23
N ALA A 852 2.42 -43.68 10.67
CA ALA A 852 2.24 -43.85 9.24
C ALA A 852 1.01 -43.10 8.72
N VAL A 853 -0.12 -43.17 9.43
CA VAL A 853 -1.33 -42.41 9.06
C VAL A 853 -1.08 -40.90 9.17
N GLY A 854 -0.43 -40.45 10.25
CA GLY A 854 -0.09 -39.04 10.47
C GLY A 854 0.87 -38.48 9.42
N SER A 855 1.97 -39.18 9.16
CA SER A 855 2.97 -38.83 8.14
C SER A 855 2.38 -38.89 6.74
N MET A 856 1.49 -39.83 6.42
CA MET A 856 0.78 -39.82 5.13
C MET A 856 -0.14 -38.60 4.98
N ALA A 857 -0.80 -38.16 6.05
CA ALA A 857 -1.61 -36.94 6.04
C ALA A 857 -0.75 -35.67 5.86
N ILE A 858 0.41 -35.59 6.52
CA ILE A 858 1.38 -34.50 6.31
C ILE A 858 1.91 -34.53 4.87
N ALA A 859 2.24 -35.72 4.34
CA ALA A 859 2.79 -35.90 2.99
C ALA A 859 1.77 -35.47 1.94
N TYR A 860 0.51 -35.84 2.14
CA TYR A 860 -0.59 -35.40 1.31
C TYR A 860 -0.76 -33.88 1.38
N GLY A 861 -0.66 -33.27 2.56
CA GLY A 861 -0.73 -31.82 2.72
C GLY A 861 0.38 -31.08 1.97
N PHE A 862 1.64 -31.55 2.05
CA PHE A 862 2.74 -31.00 1.25
C PHE A 862 2.57 -31.25 -0.24
N ALA A 863 2.09 -32.43 -0.63
CA ALA A 863 1.75 -32.75 -2.01
C ALA A 863 0.68 -31.80 -2.56
N GLN A 864 -0.35 -31.47 -1.78
CA GLN A 864 -1.36 -30.48 -2.16
C GLN A 864 -0.79 -29.06 -2.20
N ALA A 865 -0.01 -28.63 -1.20
CA ALA A 865 0.61 -27.30 -1.18
C ALA A 865 1.56 -27.11 -2.37
N GLY A 866 2.38 -28.13 -2.65
CA GLY A 866 3.27 -28.17 -3.80
C GLY A 866 2.58 -28.25 -5.16
N LEU A 867 1.29 -28.59 -5.25
CA LEU A 867 0.53 -28.45 -6.50
C LEU A 867 0.21 -26.99 -6.81
N PHE A 868 0.01 -26.17 -5.78
CA PHE A 868 -0.41 -24.77 -5.88
C PHE A 868 0.76 -23.79 -5.82
N ASN A 869 1.85 -24.12 -5.12
CA ASN A 869 3.06 -23.30 -5.01
C ASN A 869 4.28 -24.09 -5.48
N GLN A 870 4.92 -23.58 -6.55
CA GLN A 870 6.13 -24.16 -7.19
C GLN A 870 7.39 -23.32 -6.94
N ARG A 871 7.33 -22.33 -6.03
CA ARG A 871 8.47 -21.43 -5.78
C ARG A 871 9.60 -22.18 -5.06
N PRO A 872 10.86 -21.81 -5.34
CA PRO A 872 12.02 -22.24 -4.56
C PRO A 872 11.80 -22.02 -3.05
N GLY A 873 12.27 -22.96 -2.24
CA GLY A 873 12.22 -22.86 -0.77
C GLY A 873 11.20 -23.78 -0.08
N GLY A 874 10.44 -24.57 -0.84
CA GLY A 874 9.61 -25.67 -0.32
C GLY A 874 8.63 -25.21 0.77
N MET A 875 8.74 -25.80 1.96
CA MET A 875 7.84 -25.50 3.09
C MET A 875 7.86 -24.03 3.50
N SER A 876 9.01 -23.37 3.43
CA SER A 876 9.15 -21.93 3.75
C SER A 876 8.38 -21.06 2.77
N ALA A 877 8.39 -21.42 1.49
CA ALA A 877 7.63 -20.73 0.46
C ALA A 877 6.11 -20.91 0.64
N TYR A 878 5.66 -22.07 1.15
CA TYR A 878 4.25 -22.28 1.49
C TYR A 878 3.83 -21.38 2.66
N ALA A 879 4.68 -21.27 3.67
CA ALA A 879 4.45 -20.40 4.83
C ALA A 879 4.39 -18.91 4.44
N GLU A 880 5.19 -18.49 3.47
CA GLU A 880 5.16 -17.11 2.98
C GLU A 880 3.81 -16.72 2.37
N ASP A 881 3.16 -17.63 1.62
CA ASP A 881 1.86 -17.35 0.98
C ASP A 881 0.74 -17.09 1.99
N ALA A 882 0.82 -17.67 3.18
CA ALA A 882 -0.22 -17.54 4.19
C ALA A 882 0.11 -16.51 5.27
N TYR A 883 1.38 -16.42 5.66
CA TYR A 883 1.81 -15.65 6.81
C TYR A 883 2.81 -14.54 6.47
N GLY A 884 3.31 -14.44 5.23
CA GLY A 884 4.27 -13.42 4.84
C GLY A 884 5.72 -13.77 5.18
N LYS A 885 6.61 -12.76 5.13
CA LYS A 885 8.07 -12.93 5.24
C LYS A 885 8.52 -13.45 6.62
N ASP A 886 7.76 -13.22 7.68
CA ASP A 886 7.95 -13.78 9.02
C ASP A 886 7.63 -15.28 9.06
N GLY A 887 6.54 -15.69 8.40
CA GLY A 887 6.22 -17.10 8.18
C GLY A 887 7.31 -17.84 7.42
N TYR A 888 7.81 -17.25 6.34
CA TYR A 888 8.95 -17.79 5.58
C TYR A 888 10.17 -18.02 6.48
N PHE A 889 10.59 -16.98 7.21
CA PHE A 889 11.79 -17.03 8.04
C PHE A 889 11.66 -18.05 9.17
N MET A 890 10.51 -18.12 9.84
CA MET A 890 10.31 -19.08 10.94
C MET A 890 10.40 -20.51 10.47
N VAL A 891 9.70 -20.84 9.38
CA VAL A 891 9.74 -22.18 8.82
C VAL A 891 11.13 -22.52 8.31
N PHE A 892 11.80 -21.58 7.64
CA PHE A 892 13.21 -21.75 7.23
C PHE A 892 14.13 -21.99 8.42
N PHE A 893 14.11 -21.13 9.44
CA PHE A 893 15.05 -21.14 10.56
C PHE A 893 14.92 -22.42 11.40
N LEU A 894 13.68 -22.80 11.74
CA LEU A 894 13.41 -24.00 12.51
C LEU A 894 13.76 -25.27 11.73
N TYR A 895 13.42 -25.32 10.44
CA TYR A 895 13.78 -26.43 9.56
C TYR A 895 15.31 -26.54 9.41
N PHE A 896 15.98 -25.42 9.13
CA PHE A 896 17.44 -25.35 9.01
C PHE A 896 18.17 -25.86 10.25
N LEU A 897 17.71 -25.48 11.45
CA LEU A 897 18.30 -25.99 12.70
C LEU A 897 18.01 -27.48 12.91
N SER A 898 16.79 -27.93 12.60
CA SER A 898 16.44 -29.35 12.68
C SER A 898 17.37 -30.21 11.82
N LEU A 899 17.68 -29.77 10.59
CA LEU A 899 18.63 -30.46 9.72
C LEU A 899 20.05 -30.49 10.31
N ALA A 900 20.50 -29.41 10.96
CA ALA A 900 21.81 -29.37 11.59
C ALA A 900 21.92 -30.40 12.72
N ILE A 901 20.89 -30.48 13.56
CA ILE A 901 20.78 -31.45 14.66
C ILE A 901 20.67 -32.88 14.11
N GLY A 902 19.84 -33.07 13.08
CA GLY A 902 19.61 -34.37 12.46
C GLY A 902 20.87 -34.96 11.82
N ASN A 903 21.72 -34.14 11.20
CA ASN A 903 23.00 -34.60 10.64
C ASN A 903 23.94 -35.15 11.73
N VAL A 904 23.97 -34.53 12.91
CA VAL A 904 24.75 -35.04 14.05
C VAL A 904 24.17 -36.38 14.54
N ALA A 905 22.83 -36.51 14.60
CA ALA A 905 22.17 -37.77 14.97
C ALA A 905 22.47 -38.91 13.99
N ILE A 906 22.40 -38.66 12.67
CA ILE A 906 22.76 -39.63 11.62
C ILE A 906 24.23 -40.05 11.75
N GLY A 907 25.12 -39.09 12.00
CA GLY A 907 26.54 -39.37 12.20
C GLY A 907 26.80 -40.28 13.41
N ILE A 908 26.07 -40.08 14.51
CA ILE A 908 26.17 -40.93 15.71
C ILE A 908 25.73 -42.36 15.40
N SER A 909 24.64 -42.53 14.64
CA SER A 909 24.23 -43.86 14.18
C SER A 909 25.36 -44.52 13.36
N ALA A 910 25.96 -43.81 12.41
CA ALA A 910 27.06 -44.34 11.60
C ALA A 910 28.27 -44.77 12.45
N VAL A 911 28.65 -43.95 13.45
CA VAL A 911 29.73 -44.30 14.40
C VAL A 911 29.36 -45.54 15.22
N GLY A 912 28.10 -45.67 15.65
CA GLY A 912 27.61 -46.86 16.36
C GLY A 912 27.76 -48.14 15.55
N TYR A 913 27.51 -48.11 14.25
CA TYR A 913 27.74 -49.26 13.37
C TYR A 913 29.21 -49.53 13.09
N LEU A 914 30.01 -48.47 12.90
CA LEU A 914 31.45 -48.60 12.72
C LEU A 914 32.14 -49.21 13.95
N ALA A 915 31.58 -48.99 15.15
CA ALA A 915 32.07 -49.59 16.38
C ALA A 915 32.06 -51.12 16.37
N GLY A 916 31.18 -51.75 15.59
CA GLY A 916 31.16 -53.21 15.41
C GLY A 916 32.41 -53.76 14.71
N PHE A 917 33.12 -52.93 13.93
CA PHE A 917 34.40 -53.26 13.30
C PHE A 917 35.59 -52.65 14.06
N PHE A 918 35.40 -51.47 14.63
CA PHE A 918 36.41 -50.69 15.33
C PHE A 918 35.92 -50.28 16.73
N PRO A 919 35.93 -51.19 17.72
CA PRO A 919 35.39 -50.91 19.07
C PRO A 919 36.05 -49.72 19.78
N ALA A 920 37.29 -49.38 19.41
CA ALA A 920 38.01 -48.23 19.93
C ALA A 920 37.28 -46.89 19.71
N LEU A 921 36.45 -46.79 18.67
CA LEU A 921 35.71 -45.56 18.32
C LEU A 921 34.68 -45.18 19.39
N THR A 922 34.18 -46.14 20.15
CA THR A 922 33.15 -45.92 21.20
C THR A 922 33.66 -46.26 22.60
N SER A 923 34.98 -46.39 22.75
CA SER A 923 35.63 -46.74 24.02
C SER A 923 35.44 -45.67 25.11
N THR A 924 35.32 -44.40 24.71
CA THR A 924 35.01 -43.27 25.58
C THR A 924 34.08 -42.30 24.86
N PRO A 925 33.26 -41.50 25.59
CA PRO A 925 32.42 -40.47 24.99
C PRO A 925 33.18 -39.47 24.11
N ILE A 926 34.45 -39.18 24.45
CA ILE A 926 35.31 -38.28 23.68
C ILE A 926 35.71 -38.93 22.35
N MET A 927 36.08 -40.21 22.35
CA MET A 927 36.42 -40.94 21.12
C MET A 927 35.22 -41.02 20.16
N THR A 928 34.02 -41.23 20.71
CA THR A 928 32.78 -41.21 19.93
C THR A 928 32.57 -39.85 19.26
N CYS A 929 32.80 -38.75 20.02
CA CYS A 929 32.66 -37.39 19.51
C CYS A 929 33.71 -37.06 18.43
N VAL A 930 34.97 -37.47 18.62
CA VAL A 930 36.03 -37.27 17.61
C VAL A 930 35.72 -38.05 16.32
N ALA A 931 35.30 -39.31 16.44
CA ALA A 931 34.91 -40.13 15.29
C ALA A 931 33.74 -39.51 14.52
N LEU A 932 32.75 -38.96 15.23
CA LEU A 932 31.62 -38.24 14.66
C LEU A 932 32.05 -36.97 13.91
N ILE A 933 32.91 -36.15 14.51
CA ILE A 933 33.42 -34.92 13.87
C ILE A 933 34.18 -35.25 12.59
N ILE A 934 35.05 -36.27 12.61
CA ILE A 934 35.77 -36.74 11.42
C ILE A 934 34.76 -37.13 10.33
N LEU A 935 33.71 -37.87 10.68
CA LEU A 935 32.70 -38.31 9.74
C LEU A 935 31.89 -37.15 9.14
N LEU A 936 31.54 -36.15 9.94
CA LEU A 936 30.84 -34.94 9.49
C LEU A 936 31.69 -34.15 8.49
N TRP A 937 32.99 -34.01 8.74
CA TRP A 937 33.89 -33.29 7.83
C TRP A 937 34.20 -34.08 6.56
N LEU A 938 34.37 -35.41 6.65
CA LEU A 938 34.53 -36.27 5.47
C LEU A 938 33.33 -36.18 4.53
N THR A 939 32.12 -36.24 5.08
CA THR A 939 30.89 -36.12 4.29
C THR A 939 30.65 -34.70 3.78
N THR A 940 30.99 -33.67 4.56
CA THR A 940 30.98 -32.27 4.10
C THR A 940 31.92 -32.06 2.92
N ALA A 941 33.16 -32.55 3.00
CA ALA A 941 34.15 -32.43 1.94
C ALA A 941 33.73 -33.16 0.65
N ALA A 942 33.12 -34.35 0.78
CA ALA A 942 32.59 -35.09 -0.35
C ALA A 942 31.47 -34.34 -1.11
N ASN A 943 30.79 -33.39 -0.47
CA ASN A 943 29.76 -32.54 -1.09
C ASN A 943 30.31 -31.30 -1.84
N PHE A 944 31.61 -30.99 -1.75
CA PHE A 944 32.21 -29.86 -2.48
C PHE A 944 32.16 -30.02 -4.01
N GLY A 945 32.02 -31.26 -4.49
CA GLY A 945 31.82 -31.60 -5.90
C GLY A 945 30.45 -31.25 -6.48
N GLY A 946 29.54 -30.72 -5.66
CA GLY A 946 28.22 -30.24 -6.10
C GLY A 946 27.19 -31.34 -6.36
N PRO A 947 25.97 -30.94 -6.80
CA PRO A 947 24.79 -31.81 -6.81
C PRO A 947 24.95 -33.11 -7.61
N ARG A 948 25.73 -33.10 -8.70
CA ARG A 948 25.94 -34.28 -9.57
C ARG A 948 26.74 -35.38 -8.89
N ILE A 949 27.75 -35.03 -8.12
CA ILE A 949 28.61 -35.99 -7.43
C ILE A 949 27.86 -36.55 -6.22
N THR A 950 27.22 -35.68 -5.43
CA THR A 950 26.36 -36.08 -4.31
C THR A 950 25.26 -37.05 -4.75
N GLY A 951 24.56 -36.77 -5.85
CA GLY A 951 23.51 -37.65 -6.36
C GLY A 951 24.00 -39.03 -6.82
N ARG A 952 25.19 -39.11 -7.44
CA ARG A 952 25.79 -40.40 -7.84
C ARG A 952 26.18 -41.24 -6.63
N ILE A 953 26.82 -40.64 -5.64
CA ILE A 953 27.19 -41.34 -4.39
C ILE A 953 25.93 -41.82 -3.68
N GLY A 954 24.92 -40.95 -3.56
CA GLY A 954 23.62 -41.28 -2.97
C GLY A 954 22.93 -42.50 -3.62
N SER A 955 22.95 -42.57 -4.96
CA SER A 955 22.35 -43.67 -5.73
C SER A 955 23.01 -45.04 -5.52
N VAL A 956 24.27 -45.07 -5.07
CA VAL A 956 24.98 -46.31 -4.73
C VAL A 956 24.72 -46.66 -3.26
N THR A 957 24.81 -45.68 -2.36
CA THR A 957 24.67 -45.89 -0.93
C THR A 957 23.27 -46.33 -0.50
N VAL A 958 22.23 -46.01 -1.29
CA VAL A 958 20.83 -46.41 -1.02
C VAL A 958 20.63 -47.92 -0.93
N TRP A 959 21.38 -48.69 -1.73
CA TRP A 959 21.29 -50.15 -1.74
C TRP A 959 21.76 -50.75 -0.41
N GLY A 960 22.56 -49.99 0.36
CA GLY A 960 22.94 -50.33 1.72
C GLY A 960 21.75 -50.47 2.68
N VAL A 961 20.62 -49.81 2.42
CA VAL A 961 19.39 -49.99 3.19
C VAL A 961 18.39 -50.91 2.52
N ILE A 962 18.13 -50.67 1.22
CA ILE A 962 17.06 -51.38 0.50
C ILE A 962 17.30 -52.89 0.53
N LEU A 963 18.55 -53.32 0.35
CA LEU A 963 18.88 -54.74 0.31
C LEU A 963 18.69 -55.40 1.70
N PRO A 964 19.31 -54.93 2.81
CA PRO A 964 19.07 -55.54 4.13
C PRO A 964 17.63 -55.49 4.62
N VAL A 965 16.97 -54.33 4.50
CA VAL A 965 15.65 -54.11 5.12
C VAL A 965 14.55 -54.72 4.25
N GLY A 966 14.63 -54.57 2.93
CA GLY A 966 13.66 -55.15 1.99
C GLY A 966 13.71 -56.67 1.98
N LEU A 967 14.91 -57.27 1.94
CA LEU A 967 15.08 -58.73 1.97
C LEU A 967 14.54 -59.32 3.28
N LEU A 968 14.77 -58.66 4.41
CA LEU A 968 14.27 -59.11 5.71
C LEU A 968 12.74 -59.04 5.78
N SER A 969 12.15 -57.98 5.23
CA SER A 969 10.69 -57.77 5.21
C SER A 969 9.94 -58.85 4.40
N ILE A 970 10.62 -59.52 3.47
CA ILE A 970 10.04 -60.55 2.60
C ILE A 970 10.40 -61.96 3.10
N ILE A 971 11.69 -62.22 3.30
CA ILE A 971 12.22 -63.58 3.57
C ILE A 971 12.32 -63.88 5.07
N GLY A 972 12.41 -62.86 5.92
CA GLY A 972 12.58 -63.04 7.37
C GLY A 972 11.39 -63.74 8.06
N TRP A 973 10.21 -63.72 7.44
CA TRP A 973 9.03 -64.46 7.92
C TRP A 973 9.27 -65.97 8.07
N LEU A 974 10.20 -66.55 7.32
CA LEU A 974 10.55 -67.97 7.43
C LEU A 974 11.23 -68.32 8.76
N TRP A 975 11.79 -67.34 9.47
CA TRP A 975 12.44 -67.48 10.79
C TRP A 975 11.60 -66.86 11.92
N PHE A 976 10.38 -66.42 11.62
CA PHE A 976 9.53 -65.75 12.59
C PHE A 976 8.91 -66.75 13.59
N SER A 977 9.07 -66.48 14.88
CA SER A 977 8.46 -67.25 15.96
C SER A 977 7.35 -66.46 16.64
N SER A 978 6.13 -67.02 16.66
CA SER A 978 4.98 -66.40 17.35
C SER A 978 5.17 -66.32 18.86
N SER A 979 5.91 -67.25 19.47
CA SER A 979 6.18 -67.26 20.91
C SER A 979 7.21 -66.18 21.31
N THR A 980 8.24 -65.98 20.50
CA THR A 980 9.24 -64.91 20.69
C THR A 980 8.59 -63.54 20.58
N PHE A 981 7.73 -63.34 19.58
CA PHE A 981 6.99 -62.11 19.38
C PHE A 981 5.99 -61.82 20.52
N ALA A 982 5.23 -62.83 20.95
CA ALA A 982 4.28 -62.69 22.05
C ALA A 982 4.99 -62.34 23.38
N ALA A 983 6.15 -62.93 23.64
CA ALA A 983 6.97 -62.61 24.81
C ALA A 983 7.52 -61.17 24.77
N ALA A 984 7.74 -60.62 23.57
CA ALA A 984 8.19 -59.25 23.36
C ALA A 984 7.06 -58.21 23.43
N TRP A 985 5.78 -58.61 23.53
CA TRP A 985 4.64 -57.70 23.39
C TRP A 985 4.61 -56.57 24.42
N THR A 986 4.75 -56.88 25.71
CA THR A 986 4.74 -55.87 26.78
C THR A 986 5.68 -56.24 27.93
N PRO A 987 7.01 -56.17 27.71
CA PRO A 987 8.01 -56.61 28.68
C PRO A 987 7.99 -55.81 29.99
N LYS A 988 7.44 -54.58 29.97
CA LYS A 988 7.32 -53.68 31.13
C LYS A 988 5.89 -53.51 31.67
N GLY A 989 4.90 -54.28 31.17
CA GLY A 989 3.50 -54.18 31.61
C GLY A 989 2.80 -52.84 31.32
N LEU A 990 3.27 -52.06 30.33
CA LEU A 990 2.71 -50.77 29.96
C LEU A 990 1.27 -50.88 29.44
N SER A 991 0.43 -49.90 29.77
CA SER A 991 -0.91 -49.78 29.16
C SER A 991 -0.83 -49.44 27.66
N LEU A 992 -1.87 -49.79 26.90
CA LEU A 992 -1.96 -49.53 25.45
C LEU A 992 -1.65 -48.07 25.08
N GLY A 993 -2.21 -47.10 25.80
CA GLY A 993 -1.97 -45.68 25.55
C GLY A 993 -0.54 -45.23 25.85
N GLN A 994 0.06 -45.72 26.93
CA GLN A 994 1.44 -45.37 27.31
C GLN A 994 2.47 -46.01 26.37
N GLY A 995 2.28 -47.29 26.02
CA GLY A 995 3.13 -48.00 25.05
C GLY A 995 3.11 -47.32 23.69
N MET A 996 1.92 -47.00 23.18
CA MET A 996 1.75 -46.31 21.90
C MET A 996 2.33 -44.89 21.89
N GLY A 997 2.15 -44.09 22.96
CA GLY A 997 2.65 -42.72 23.01
C GLY A 997 4.19 -42.62 23.12
N SER A 998 4.83 -43.54 23.83
CA SER A 998 6.27 -43.49 24.14
C SER A 998 7.23 -43.62 22.94
N SER A 999 6.76 -44.11 21.78
CA SER A 999 7.59 -44.31 20.59
C SER A 999 7.19 -43.40 19.41
N ILE A 1000 6.26 -42.45 19.59
CA ILE A 1000 5.78 -41.58 18.49
C ILE A 1000 6.89 -40.69 17.94
N SER A 1001 7.67 -40.04 18.82
CA SER A 1001 8.79 -39.17 18.40
C SER A 1001 9.84 -39.95 17.59
N LEU A 1002 10.21 -41.14 18.08
CA LEU A 1002 11.17 -42.04 17.43
C LEU A 1002 10.67 -42.60 16.09
N THR A 1003 9.38 -42.95 16.00
CA THR A 1003 8.81 -43.40 14.72
C THR A 1003 8.69 -42.24 13.73
N LEU A 1004 8.31 -41.03 14.18
CA LEU A 1004 8.25 -39.84 13.31
C LEU A 1004 9.62 -39.46 12.76
N TRP A 1005 10.68 -39.61 13.56
CA TRP A 1005 12.06 -39.44 13.09
C TRP A 1005 12.36 -40.22 11.82
N ALA A 1006 11.92 -41.48 11.74
CA ALA A 1006 12.12 -42.30 10.54
C ALA A 1006 11.29 -41.86 9.33
N PHE A 1007 10.29 -41.01 9.54
CA PHE A 1007 9.52 -40.40 8.46
C PHE A 1007 10.01 -39.00 8.06
N LEU A 1008 10.93 -38.38 8.81
CA LEU A 1008 11.57 -37.14 8.39
C LEU A 1008 12.38 -37.42 7.12
N GLY A 1009 12.17 -36.62 6.08
CA GLY A 1009 12.63 -36.88 4.73
C GLY A 1009 11.51 -36.88 3.68
N MET A 1010 10.26 -37.06 4.10
CA MET A 1010 9.08 -36.93 3.24
C MET A 1010 8.95 -35.54 2.59
N GLU A 1011 9.38 -34.49 3.29
CA GLU A 1011 9.43 -33.10 2.85
C GLU A 1011 10.58 -32.82 1.87
N SER A 1012 11.58 -33.71 1.79
CA SER A 1012 12.80 -33.45 1.01
C SER A 1012 12.53 -33.31 -0.49
N ALA A 1013 11.45 -33.90 -1.01
CA ALA A 1013 11.02 -33.65 -2.39
C ALA A 1013 10.46 -32.23 -2.59
N ALA A 1014 9.70 -31.72 -1.62
CA ALA A 1014 9.19 -30.34 -1.66
C ALA A 1014 10.33 -29.32 -1.53
N GLN A 1015 11.34 -29.62 -0.72
CA GLN A 1015 12.50 -28.74 -0.53
C GLN A 1015 13.46 -28.72 -1.73
N ASN A 1016 13.48 -29.78 -2.53
CA ASN A 1016 14.34 -29.92 -3.71
C ASN A 1016 13.56 -29.72 -5.03
N SER A 1017 12.41 -29.05 -5.00
CA SER A 1017 11.53 -28.82 -6.17
C SER A 1017 12.28 -28.28 -7.39
N ASP A 1018 13.27 -27.44 -7.15
CA ASP A 1018 14.00 -26.70 -8.19
C ASP A 1018 14.92 -27.61 -9.04
N ALA A 1019 15.24 -28.79 -8.50
CA ALA A 1019 16.10 -29.80 -9.12
C ALA A 1019 15.31 -30.93 -9.83
N VAL A 1020 13.98 -30.82 -9.90
CA VAL A 1020 13.06 -31.84 -10.45
C VAL A 1020 12.59 -31.46 -11.86
N GLU A 1021 12.40 -32.46 -12.72
CA GLU A 1021 12.00 -32.31 -14.13
C GLU A 1021 10.56 -31.76 -14.27
N ASN A 1022 9.58 -32.37 -13.58
CA ASN A 1022 8.20 -31.87 -13.52
C ASN A 1022 7.75 -31.69 -12.07
N PRO A 1023 8.11 -30.57 -11.40
CA PRO A 1023 7.82 -30.38 -9.98
C PRO A 1023 6.34 -30.49 -9.63
N LYS A 1024 5.44 -29.99 -10.50
CA LYS A 1024 3.99 -30.02 -10.30
C LYS A 1024 3.41 -31.43 -10.24
N ARG A 1025 3.96 -32.37 -10.99
CA ARG A 1025 3.51 -33.77 -10.98
C ARG A 1025 4.35 -34.62 -10.03
N ASP A 1026 5.67 -34.49 -10.11
CA ASP A 1026 6.60 -35.48 -9.58
C ASP A 1026 6.85 -35.28 -8.09
N VAL A 1027 6.85 -34.05 -7.57
CA VAL A 1027 7.03 -33.78 -6.14
C VAL A 1027 5.85 -34.36 -5.32
N PRO A 1028 4.57 -34.08 -5.64
CA PRO A 1028 3.44 -34.69 -4.94
C PRO A 1028 3.46 -36.22 -4.94
N LEU A 1029 3.79 -36.83 -6.09
CA LEU A 1029 3.82 -38.28 -6.23
C LEU A 1029 5.01 -38.90 -5.49
N ALA A 1030 6.20 -38.28 -5.54
CA ALA A 1030 7.38 -38.77 -4.84
C ALA A 1030 7.22 -38.69 -3.32
N CYS A 1031 6.63 -37.61 -2.78
CA CYS A 1031 6.28 -37.53 -1.36
C CYS A 1031 5.38 -38.71 -0.95
N MET A 1032 4.29 -38.94 -1.69
CA MET A 1032 3.31 -39.98 -1.34
C MET A 1032 3.85 -41.40 -1.51
N PHE A 1033 4.50 -41.72 -2.63
CA PHE A 1033 5.05 -43.05 -2.89
C PHE A 1033 6.24 -43.36 -1.98
N GLY A 1034 7.11 -42.39 -1.73
CA GLY A 1034 8.24 -42.53 -0.82
C GLY A 1034 7.78 -42.80 0.61
N THR A 1035 6.82 -42.00 1.12
CA THR A 1035 6.29 -42.16 2.47
C THR A 1035 5.54 -43.48 2.65
N LEU A 1036 4.69 -43.86 1.71
CA LEU A 1036 3.95 -45.14 1.79
C LEU A 1036 4.89 -46.35 1.70
N GLY A 1037 5.86 -46.31 0.78
CA GLY A 1037 6.86 -47.37 0.62
C GLY A 1037 7.69 -47.57 1.89
N ALA A 1038 8.17 -46.48 2.49
CA ALA A 1038 8.89 -46.52 3.75
C ALA A 1038 8.02 -47.07 4.89
N ALA A 1039 6.77 -46.62 5.03
CA ALA A 1039 5.86 -47.09 6.07
C ALA A 1039 5.67 -48.61 6.07
N VAL A 1040 5.41 -49.19 4.89
CA VAL A 1040 5.23 -50.64 4.72
C VAL A 1040 6.50 -51.38 5.12
N ILE A 1041 7.66 -50.92 4.65
CA ILE A 1041 8.96 -51.56 4.95
C ILE A 1041 9.28 -51.46 6.45
N TYR A 1042 9.03 -50.32 7.10
CA TYR A 1042 9.34 -50.13 8.53
C TYR A 1042 8.50 -51.02 9.43
N ILE A 1043 7.19 -51.11 9.16
CA ILE A 1043 6.28 -51.96 9.92
C ILE A 1043 6.65 -53.43 9.73
N LEU A 1044 6.86 -53.87 8.50
CA LEU A 1044 7.19 -55.28 8.20
C LEU A 1044 8.54 -55.67 8.80
N SER A 1045 9.60 -54.92 8.53
CA SER A 1045 10.94 -55.25 9.03
C SER A 1045 11.03 -55.25 10.56
N THR A 1046 10.44 -54.25 11.25
CA THR A 1046 10.47 -54.20 12.72
C THR A 1046 9.69 -55.35 13.34
N THR A 1047 8.51 -55.68 12.79
CA THR A 1047 7.68 -56.80 13.24
C THR A 1047 8.44 -58.12 13.09
N VAL A 1048 9.06 -58.34 11.93
CA VAL A 1048 9.82 -59.56 11.64
C VAL A 1048 11.02 -59.72 12.57
N ILE A 1049 11.80 -58.65 12.80
CA ILE A 1049 12.96 -58.70 13.70
C ILE A 1049 12.55 -59.09 15.14
N GLN A 1050 11.47 -58.51 15.66
CA GLN A 1050 10.97 -58.79 17.01
C GLN A 1050 10.47 -60.24 17.18
N GLY A 1051 10.15 -60.93 16.09
CA GLY A 1051 9.82 -62.36 16.09
C GLY A 1051 11.02 -63.29 15.87
N ILE A 1052 12.17 -62.77 15.43
CA ILE A 1052 13.40 -63.55 15.19
C ILE A 1052 14.34 -63.48 16.39
N VAL A 1053 14.54 -62.29 16.95
CA VAL A 1053 15.53 -62.03 18.00
C VAL A 1053 14.82 -61.84 19.35
N PRO A 1054 15.28 -62.48 20.44
CA PRO A 1054 14.76 -62.21 21.79
C PRO A 1054 14.83 -60.72 22.15
N ASN A 1055 13.77 -60.19 22.78
CA ASN A 1055 13.64 -58.75 23.02
C ASN A 1055 14.78 -58.14 23.86
N ALA A 1056 15.34 -58.90 24.81
CA ALA A 1056 16.44 -58.43 25.65
C ALA A 1056 17.74 -58.20 24.83
N ASP A 1057 18.06 -59.15 23.94
CA ASP A 1057 19.25 -59.06 23.08
C ASP A 1057 19.07 -57.97 22.02
N LEU A 1058 17.85 -57.85 21.50
CA LEU A 1058 17.49 -56.81 20.54
C LEU A 1058 17.60 -55.41 21.15
N ALA A 1059 17.12 -55.22 22.38
CA ALA A 1059 17.16 -53.93 23.10
C ALA A 1059 18.59 -53.48 23.47
N ALA A 1060 19.52 -54.41 23.61
CA ALA A 1060 20.94 -54.14 23.92
C ALA A 1060 21.80 -53.98 22.66
N SER A 1061 21.27 -54.27 21.47
CA SER A 1061 22.03 -54.26 20.22
C SER A 1061 22.30 -52.85 19.70
N THR A 1062 23.55 -52.59 19.29
CA THR A 1062 23.92 -51.39 18.52
C THR A 1062 23.64 -51.56 17.02
N GLY A 1063 23.29 -52.78 16.57
CA GLY A 1063 23.05 -53.12 15.17
C GLY A 1063 21.96 -54.18 14.99
N PRO A 1064 20.67 -53.86 15.22
CA PRO A 1064 19.59 -54.84 15.26
C PRO A 1064 19.40 -55.64 13.96
N PHE A 1065 19.62 -55.02 12.79
CA PHE A 1065 19.56 -55.74 11.51
C PHE A 1065 20.71 -56.74 11.37
N ALA A 1066 21.94 -56.32 11.70
CA ALA A 1066 23.10 -57.22 11.69
C ALA A 1066 22.89 -58.41 12.63
N LEU A 1067 22.31 -58.17 13.82
CA LEU A 1067 21.96 -59.21 14.78
C LEU A 1067 20.88 -60.16 14.22
N ALA A 1068 19.81 -59.64 13.62
CA ALA A 1068 18.76 -60.48 13.03
C ALA A 1068 19.31 -61.41 11.93
N TYR A 1069 20.15 -60.89 11.02
CA TYR A 1069 20.78 -61.70 9.98
C TYR A 1069 21.82 -62.68 10.52
N ALA A 1070 22.53 -62.32 11.59
CA ALA A 1070 23.42 -63.24 12.30
C ALA A 1070 22.66 -64.42 12.90
N THR A 1071 21.48 -64.17 13.46
CA THR A 1071 20.58 -65.19 14.02
C THR A 1071 19.93 -66.06 12.94
N MET A 1072 19.55 -65.48 11.79
CA MET A 1072 18.94 -66.23 10.69
C MET A 1072 19.92 -67.16 9.97
N PHE A 1073 21.17 -66.72 9.80
CA PHE A 1073 22.16 -67.43 9.00
C PHE A 1073 23.47 -67.70 9.76
N ASN A 1074 24.31 -66.67 9.94
CA ASN A 1074 25.57 -66.75 10.69
C ASN A 1074 26.19 -65.34 10.90
N PRO A 1075 27.15 -65.19 11.84
CA PRO A 1075 27.78 -63.89 12.13
C PRO A 1075 28.45 -63.20 10.94
N THR A 1076 28.97 -63.94 9.95
CA THR A 1076 29.61 -63.35 8.76
C THR A 1076 28.61 -62.56 7.92
N ILE A 1077 27.39 -63.10 7.72
CA ILE A 1077 26.31 -62.39 7.03
C ILE A 1077 25.87 -61.18 7.85
N GLY A 1078 25.80 -61.31 9.18
CA GLY A 1078 25.57 -60.18 10.09
C GLY A 1078 26.56 -59.03 9.87
N SER A 1079 27.86 -59.32 9.77
CA SER A 1079 28.89 -58.31 9.47
C SER A 1079 28.74 -57.66 8.09
N ILE A 1080 28.35 -58.42 7.05
CA ILE A 1080 28.08 -57.85 5.72
C ILE A 1080 26.92 -56.84 5.79
N ILE A 1081 25.83 -57.21 6.48
CA ILE A 1081 24.67 -56.33 6.69
C ILE A 1081 25.06 -55.09 7.51
N MET A 1082 25.93 -55.25 8.51
CA MET A 1082 26.47 -54.16 9.29
C MET A 1082 27.27 -53.16 8.43
N ALA A 1083 28.09 -53.64 7.49
CA ALA A 1083 28.83 -52.78 6.56
C ALA A 1083 27.89 -52.05 5.58
N LEU A 1084 26.83 -52.70 5.12
CA LEU A 1084 25.79 -52.07 4.28
C LEU A 1084 25.02 -50.99 5.05
N ALA A 1085 24.76 -51.19 6.35
CA ALA A 1085 24.16 -50.18 7.23
C ALA A 1085 25.08 -48.96 7.44
N VAL A 1086 26.40 -49.15 7.53
CA VAL A 1086 27.35 -48.02 7.54
C VAL A 1086 27.26 -47.23 6.23
N LEU A 1087 27.29 -47.94 5.09
CA LEU A 1087 27.21 -47.32 3.76
C LEU A 1087 25.91 -46.50 3.60
N ALA A 1088 24.80 -47.03 4.09
CA ALA A 1088 23.51 -46.35 4.14
C ALA A 1088 23.53 -45.06 4.97
N CYS A 1089 24.05 -45.10 6.19
CA CYS A 1089 24.13 -43.93 7.06
C CYS A 1089 25.03 -42.84 6.44
N LEU A 1090 26.14 -43.22 5.79
CA LEU A 1090 27.00 -42.29 5.06
C LEU A 1090 26.27 -41.63 3.88
N GLY A 1091 25.52 -42.42 3.11
CA GLY A 1091 24.68 -41.93 2.01
C GLY A 1091 23.63 -40.92 2.48
N SER A 1092 22.93 -41.26 3.56
CA SER A 1092 21.93 -40.39 4.20
C SER A 1092 22.58 -39.09 4.70
N LEU A 1093 23.72 -39.19 5.40
CA LEU A 1093 24.44 -38.01 5.90
C LEU A 1093 24.90 -37.10 4.77
N LEU A 1094 25.41 -37.65 3.67
CA LEU A 1094 25.77 -36.89 2.47
C LEU A 1094 24.57 -36.15 1.87
N GLY A 1095 23.42 -36.82 1.72
CA GLY A 1095 22.19 -36.23 1.18
C GLY A 1095 21.65 -35.09 2.04
N TRP A 1096 21.64 -35.27 3.37
CA TRP A 1096 21.16 -34.26 4.29
C TRP A 1096 22.13 -33.08 4.48
N GLN A 1097 23.45 -33.32 4.44
CA GLN A 1097 24.47 -32.27 4.38
C GLN A 1097 24.31 -31.38 3.14
N PHE A 1098 23.92 -31.97 2.01
CA PHE A 1098 23.61 -31.21 0.81
C PHE A 1098 22.30 -30.40 0.96
N THR A 1099 21.26 -31.02 1.51
CA THR A 1099 19.94 -30.39 1.69
C THR A 1099 19.98 -29.18 2.62
N ILE A 1100 20.72 -29.25 3.73
CA ILE A 1100 20.89 -28.10 4.64
C ILE A 1100 21.62 -26.94 3.96
N ALA A 1101 22.64 -27.25 3.14
CA ALA A 1101 23.39 -26.24 2.41
C ALA A 1101 22.55 -25.55 1.33
N GLN A 1102 21.69 -26.29 0.60
CA GLN A 1102 20.75 -25.70 -0.37
C GLN A 1102 19.65 -24.88 0.30
N THR A 1103 19.15 -25.34 1.45
CA THR A 1103 18.15 -24.59 2.23
C THR A 1103 18.72 -23.25 2.69
N ALA A 1104 19.96 -23.23 3.20
CA ALA A 1104 20.65 -21.99 3.59
C ALA A 1104 20.91 -21.07 2.40
N ARG A 1105 21.29 -21.65 1.25
CA ARG A 1105 21.52 -20.90 0.01
C ARG A 1105 20.25 -20.21 -0.47
N THR A 1106 19.14 -20.93 -0.54
CA THR A 1106 17.83 -20.41 -1.00
C THR A 1106 17.38 -19.26 -0.10
N ALA A 1107 17.50 -19.40 1.23
CA ALA A 1107 17.19 -18.30 2.15
C ALA A 1107 18.15 -17.10 2.04
N ALA A 1108 19.43 -17.32 1.70
CA ALA A 1108 20.38 -16.23 1.46
C ALA A 1108 20.10 -15.48 0.15
N GLU A 1109 19.66 -16.19 -0.90
CA GLU A 1109 19.18 -15.59 -2.16
C GLU A 1109 17.93 -14.72 -1.91
N GLU A 1110 17.04 -15.15 -1.02
CA GLU A 1110 15.87 -14.37 -0.53
C GLU A 1110 16.22 -13.26 0.49
N ARG A 1111 17.51 -12.98 0.72
CA ARG A 1111 18.04 -12.00 1.70
C ARG A 1111 17.64 -12.26 3.17
N MET A 1112 17.10 -13.45 3.46
CA MET A 1112 16.68 -13.91 4.79
C MET A 1112 17.81 -14.52 5.62
N PHE A 1113 18.96 -14.78 4.98
CA PHE A 1113 20.14 -15.37 5.61
C PHE A 1113 21.41 -14.68 5.08
N PRO A 1114 22.57 -14.76 5.78
CA PRO A 1114 23.79 -14.06 5.35
C PRO A 1114 24.22 -14.42 3.92
N THR A 1115 24.63 -13.41 3.14
CA THR A 1115 24.99 -13.53 1.72
C THR A 1115 26.17 -14.46 1.44
N VAL A 1116 26.96 -14.84 2.46
CA VAL A 1116 28.03 -15.84 2.32
C VAL A 1116 27.47 -17.22 1.89
N PHE A 1117 26.22 -17.54 2.24
CA PHE A 1117 25.59 -18.81 1.90
C PHE A 1117 25.06 -18.88 0.46
N SER A 1118 24.97 -17.75 -0.27
CA SER A 1118 24.53 -17.73 -1.68
C SER A 1118 25.68 -17.95 -2.69
N ARG A 1119 26.94 -17.87 -2.25
CA ARG A 1119 28.12 -18.02 -3.12
C ARG A 1119 28.39 -19.50 -3.44
N VAL A 1120 28.45 -19.83 -4.73
CA VAL A 1120 28.74 -21.18 -5.23
C VAL A 1120 30.06 -21.27 -6.01
N ASN A 1121 30.69 -22.45 -6.03
CA ASN A 1121 31.86 -22.73 -6.87
C ASN A 1121 31.46 -23.08 -8.32
N GLU A 1122 32.45 -23.31 -9.21
CA GLU A 1122 32.22 -23.69 -10.63
C GLU A 1122 31.38 -24.97 -10.82
N MET A 1123 31.37 -25.85 -9.81
CA MET A 1123 30.58 -27.08 -9.79
C MET A 1123 29.17 -26.89 -9.19
N GLY A 1124 28.80 -25.67 -8.78
CA GLY A 1124 27.50 -25.32 -8.22
C GLY A 1124 27.30 -25.68 -6.75
N ALA A 1125 28.38 -25.87 -5.99
CA ALA A 1125 28.35 -26.17 -4.55
C ALA A 1125 28.60 -24.90 -3.71
N PRO A 1126 27.78 -24.61 -2.67
CA PRO A 1126 27.99 -23.49 -1.74
C PRO A 1126 29.06 -23.83 -0.68
N VAL A 1127 30.32 -23.97 -1.11
CA VAL A 1127 31.44 -24.47 -0.28
C VAL A 1127 31.64 -23.65 1.00
N GLN A 1128 31.57 -22.31 0.92
CA GLN A 1128 31.72 -21.45 2.10
C GLN A 1128 30.62 -21.69 3.13
N GLY A 1129 29.37 -21.83 2.69
CA GLY A 1129 28.24 -22.18 3.55
C GLY A 1129 28.40 -23.57 4.17
N MET A 1130 28.86 -24.55 3.40
CA MET A 1130 29.12 -25.92 3.89
C MET A 1130 30.20 -25.96 4.99
N ILE A 1131 31.27 -25.17 4.85
CA ILE A 1131 32.32 -25.08 5.89
C ILE A 1131 31.75 -24.49 7.19
N ILE A 1132 30.97 -23.40 7.10
CA ILE A 1132 30.34 -22.77 8.27
C ILE A 1132 29.40 -23.78 8.95
N LEU A 1133 28.62 -24.53 8.18
CA LEU A 1133 27.76 -25.59 8.69
C LEU A 1133 28.52 -26.72 9.38
N GLY A 1134 29.66 -27.14 8.82
CA GLY A 1134 30.53 -28.14 9.43
C GLY A 1134 31.07 -27.68 10.80
N VAL A 1135 31.40 -26.39 10.94
CA VAL A 1135 31.80 -25.80 12.23
C VAL A 1135 30.63 -25.80 13.22
N VAL A 1136 29.44 -25.39 12.80
CA VAL A 1136 28.24 -25.39 13.66
C VAL A 1136 27.90 -26.80 14.13
N GLN A 1137 27.92 -27.79 13.24
CA GLN A 1137 27.68 -29.20 13.58
C GLN A 1137 28.78 -29.78 14.48
N THR A 1138 30.03 -29.33 14.33
CA THR A 1138 31.12 -29.68 15.26
C THR A 1138 30.82 -29.15 16.67
N GLY A 1139 30.34 -27.91 16.79
CA GLY A 1139 29.88 -27.35 18.06
C GLY A 1139 28.73 -28.16 18.68
N LEU A 1140 27.73 -28.54 17.87
CA LEU A 1140 26.62 -29.39 18.33
C LEU A 1140 27.08 -30.79 18.77
N ALA A 1141 28.03 -31.40 18.06
CA ALA A 1141 28.63 -32.68 18.45
C ALA A 1141 29.34 -32.59 19.82
N LEU A 1142 30.05 -31.49 20.09
CA LEU A 1142 30.71 -31.24 21.37
C LEU A 1142 29.70 -30.98 22.50
N MET A 1143 28.62 -30.26 22.23
CA MET A 1143 27.58 -29.93 23.22
C MET A 1143 26.70 -31.13 23.61
N THR A 1144 26.72 -32.20 22.81
CA THR A 1144 25.81 -33.34 22.98
C THR A 1144 26.51 -34.59 23.49
N ILE A 1145 27.78 -34.50 23.91
CA ILE A 1145 28.52 -35.64 24.47
C ILE A 1145 27.71 -36.30 25.59
N SER A 1146 27.50 -37.61 25.47
CA SER A 1146 26.71 -38.40 26.43
C SER A 1146 27.46 -39.68 26.82
N PRO A 1147 27.18 -40.27 28.01
CA PRO A 1147 27.79 -41.53 28.42
C PRO A 1147 27.49 -42.70 27.49
N THR A 1148 26.31 -42.71 26.84
CA THR A 1148 25.93 -43.77 25.91
C THR A 1148 25.48 -43.23 24.55
N LEU A 1149 25.76 -43.99 23.49
CA LEU A 1149 25.31 -43.68 22.12
C LEU A 1149 23.78 -43.56 22.02
N SER A 1150 23.06 -44.43 22.72
CA SER A 1150 21.60 -44.50 22.68
C SER A 1150 20.94 -43.27 23.29
N GLU A 1151 21.47 -42.77 24.42
CA GLU A 1151 20.97 -41.55 25.06
C GLU A 1151 21.29 -40.31 24.21
N GLN A 1152 22.50 -40.22 23.68
CA GLN A 1152 22.89 -39.13 22.79
C GLN A 1152 21.98 -39.06 21.55
N PHE A 1153 21.76 -40.21 20.91
CA PHE A 1153 20.90 -40.33 19.74
C PHE A 1153 19.46 -39.94 20.07
N SER A 1154 18.89 -40.46 21.16
CA SER A 1154 17.50 -40.18 21.54
C SER A 1154 17.27 -38.70 21.87
N ALA A 1155 18.21 -38.04 22.56
CA ALA A 1155 18.12 -36.62 22.87
C ALA A 1155 18.15 -35.74 21.60
N LEU A 1156 19.08 -36.03 20.68
CA LEU A 1156 19.17 -35.33 19.40
C LEU A 1156 17.92 -35.53 18.54
N VAL A 1157 17.42 -36.77 18.47
CA VAL A 1157 16.22 -37.10 17.69
C VAL A 1157 14.99 -36.37 18.23
N ASN A 1158 14.76 -36.39 19.55
CA ASN A 1158 13.59 -35.70 20.13
C ASN A 1158 13.64 -34.19 19.87
N LEU A 1159 14.82 -33.56 19.99
CA LEU A 1159 14.98 -32.14 19.70
C LEU A 1159 14.82 -31.83 18.20
N ALA A 1160 15.36 -32.66 17.31
CA ALA A 1160 15.20 -32.53 15.87
C ALA A 1160 13.71 -32.65 15.46
N VAL A 1161 12.97 -33.61 16.03
CA VAL A 1161 11.54 -33.80 15.77
C VAL A 1161 10.74 -32.57 16.20
N VAL A 1162 10.92 -32.06 17.42
CA VAL A 1162 10.18 -30.88 17.88
C VAL A 1162 10.46 -29.66 16.99
N THR A 1163 11.72 -29.44 16.62
CA THR A 1163 12.10 -28.30 15.76
C THR A 1163 11.63 -28.47 14.31
N ASN A 1164 11.40 -29.70 13.83
CA ASN A 1164 10.90 -29.95 12.48
C ASN A 1164 9.37 -29.89 12.36
N VAL A 1165 8.66 -30.31 13.42
CA VAL A 1165 7.20 -30.44 13.39
C VAL A 1165 6.50 -29.08 13.46
N LEU A 1166 7.11 -28.07 14.08
CA LEU A 1166 6.61 -26.69 14.04
C LEU A 1166 6.53 -26.14 12.59
N PRO A 1167 7.60 -26.22 11.77
CA PRO A 1167 7.54 -26.00 10.33
C PRO A 1167 6.38 -26.72 9.63
N TYR A 1168 6.13 -27.99 9.96
CA TYR A 1168 5.05 -28.76 9.35
C TYR A 1168 3.67 -28.18 9.66
N ILE A 1169 3.42 -27.80 10.91
CA ILE A 1169 2.14 -27.19 11.32
C ILE A 1169 1.92 -25.90 10.54
N ILE A 1170 2.92 -25.03 10.47
CA ILE A 1170 2.83 -23.73 9.77
C ILE A 1170 2.65 -23.95 8.25
N ALA A 1171 3.38 -24.88 7.65
CA ALA A 1171 3.25 -25.17 6.22
C ALA A 1171 1.90 -25.82 5.87
N LEU A 1172 1.37 -26.72 6.72
CA LEU A 1172 0.05 -27.33 6.53
C LEU A 1172 -1.09 -26.35 6.76
N SER A 1173 -0.99 -25.45 7.74
CA SER A 1173 -2.00 -24.41 7.95
C SER A 1173 -2.02 -23.41 6.80
N SER A 1174 -0.88 -23.20 6.13
CA SER A 1174 -0.80 -22.38 4.94
C SER A 1174 -1.64 -22.92 3.78
N LEU A 1175 -1.84 -24.24 3.70
CA LEU A 1175 -2.65 -24.87 2.67
C LEU A 1175 -4.11 -24.37 2.67
N PHE A 1176 -4.69 -24.04 3.83
CA PHE A 1176 -6.05 -23.49 3.89
C PHE A 1176 -6.14 -22.15 3.14
N VAL A 1177 -5.13 -21.30 3.33
CA VAL A 1177 -5.06 -19.99 2.68
C VAL A 1177 -4.77 -20.15 1.19
N ILE A 1178 -3.79 -20.99 0.84
CA ILE A 1178 -3.41 -21.28 -0.55
C ILE A 1178 -4.60 -21.84 -1.35
N MET A 1179 -5.36 -22.81 -0.82
CA MET A 1179 -6.53 -23.37 -1.51
C MET A 1179 -7.68 -22.36 -1.66
N LYS A 1180 -7.86 -21.46 -0.68
CA LYS A 1180 -8.86 -20.39 -0.75
C LYS A 1180 -8.47 -19.35 -1.79
N ALA A 1181 -7.20 -18.97 -1.86
CA ALA A 1181 -6.64 -18.09 -2.88
C ALA A 1181 -6.77 -18.70 -4.28
N ALA A 1182 -6.52 -20.02 -4.43
CA ALA A 1182 -6.66 -20.75 -5.68
C ALA A 1182 -8.11 -21.10 -6.08
N ARG A 1183 -9.12 -20.65 -5.32
CA ARG A 1183 -10.57 -20.88 -5.57
C ARG A 1183 -10.94 -22.34 -5.81
N VAL A 1184 -10.34 -23.26 -5.06
CA VAL A 1184 -10.58 -24.70 -5.17
C VAL A 1184 -12.06 -25.02 -4.86
N PRO A 1185 -12.74 -25.92 -5.62
CA PRO A 1185 -14.12 -26.31 -5.34
C PRO A 1185 -14.35 -26.75 -3.89
N GLN A 1186 -15.47 -26.34 -3.30
CA GLN A 1186 -15.76 -26.55 -1.87
C GLN A 1186 -15.65 -28.00 -1.39
N ALA A 1187 -16.03 -28.98 -2.23
CA ALA A 1187 -15.89 -30.40 -1.90
C ALA A 1187 -14.39 -30.81 -1.75
N LYS A 1188 -13.53 -30.35 -2.66
CA LYS A 1188 -12.09 -30.59 -2.61
C LYS A 1188 -11.42 -29.83 -1.47
N TYR A 1189 -11.86 -28.58 -1.21
CA TYR A 1189 -11.38 -27.79 -0.08
C TYR A 1189 -11.65 -28.51 1.25
N ARG A 1190 -12.89 -28.99 1.48
CA ARG A 1190 -13.25 -29.69 2.73
C ARG A 1190 -12.45 -30.97 2.94
N LEU A 1191 -12.26 -31.77 1.88
CA LEU A 1191 -11.47 -33.00 1.94
C LEU A 1191 -10.00 -32.72 2.28
N ASN A 1192 -9.37 -31.81 1.52
CA ASN A 1192 -7.97 -31.45 1.75
C ASN A 1192 -7.77 -30.78 3.12
N ALA A 1193 -8.71 -29.95 3.54
CA ALA A 1193 -8.71 -29.32 4.85
C ALA A 1193 -8.81 -30.33 6.00
N ALA A 1194 -9.67 -31.34 5.85
CA ALA A 1194 -9.80 -32.41 6.84
C ALA A 1194 -8.51 -33.23 6.96
N ILE A 1195 -7.88 -33.59 5.83
CA ILE A 1195 -6.62 -34.35 5.82
C ILE A 1195 -5.46 -33.51 6.40
N ALA A 1196 -5.36 -32.22 6.04
CA ALA A 1196 -4.37 -31.32 6.61
C ALA A 1196 -4.55 -31.15 8.13
N LEU A 1197 -5.79 -31.09 8.63
CA LEU A 1197 -6.10 -31.05 10.06
C LEU A 1197 -5.64 -32.33 10.78
N VAL A 1198 -5.83 -33.50 10.18
CA VAL A 1198 -5.30 -34.77 10.73
C VAL A 1198 -3.78 -34.71 10.83
N GLY A 1199 -3.09 -34.21 9.81
CA GLY A 1199 -1.63 -34.02 9.82
C GLY A 1199 -1.18 -33.08 10.95
N MET A 1200 -1.83 -31.92 11.11
CA MET A 1200 -1.51 -30.97 12.19
C MET A 1200 -1.81 -31.52 13.59
N LEU A 1201 -2.93 -32.23 13.78
CA LEU A 1201 -3.25 -32.85 15.08
C LEU A 1201 -2.22 -33.93 15.46
N TYR A 1202 -1.79 -34.73 14.48
CA TYR A 1202 -0.71 -35.68 14.68
C TYR A 1202 0.62 -34.98 15.01
N SER A 1203 0.95 -33.89 14.31
CA SER A 1203 2.11 -33.05 14.62
C SER A 1203 2.10 -32.53 16.06
N VAL A 1204 0.95 -32.03 16.54
CA VAL A 1204 0.80 -31.60 17.95
C VAL A 1204 1.00 -32.78 18.92
N PHE A 1205 0.44 -33.95 18.59
CA PHE A 1205 0.62 -35.15 19.39
C PHE A 1205 2.08 -35.62 19.43
N ALA A 1206 2.81 -35.50 18.32
CA ALA A 1206 4.24 -35.82 18.27
C ALA A 1206 5.08 -34.87 19.15
N ILE A 1207 4.79 -33.56 19.14
CA ILE A 1207 5.43 -32.59 20.05
C ILE A 1207 5.22 -32.99 21.51
N TYR A 1208 3.99 -33.36 21.88
CA TYR A 1208 3.69 -33.85 23.23
C TYR A 1208 4.48 -35.11 23.58
N ALA A 1209 4.62 -36.05 22.63
CA ALA A 1209 5.32 -37.30 22.82
C ALA A 1209 6.86 -37.17 22.87
N SER A 1210 7.45 -36.09 22.34
CA SER A 1210 8.90 -35.86 22.35
C SER A 1210 9.48 -35.48 23.72
N GLY A 1211 8.63 -35.18 24.71
CA GLY A 1211 9.04 -34.93 26.10
C GLY A 1211 9.34 -33.46 26.42
N LYS A 1212 9.24 -33.12 27.71
CA LYS A 1212 9.23 -31.72 28.19
C LYS A 1212 10.51 -30.95 27.86
N ASP A 1213 11.68 -31.59 27.97
CA ASP A 1213 12.96 -30.92 27.74
C ASP A 1213 13.17 -30.59 26.26
N ALA A 1214 12.78 -31.50 25.37
CA ALA A 1214 12.81 -31.25 23.92
C ALA A 1214 11.83 -30.14 23.52
N VAL A 1215 10.62 -30.12 24.10
CA VAL A 1215 9.62 -29.06 23.89
C VAL A 1215 10.14 -27.71 24.38
N LEU A 1216 10.75 -27.66 25.57
CA LEU A 1216 11.36 -26.44 26.10
C LEU A 1216 12.47 -25.93 25.18
N GLY A 1217 13.36 -26.81 24.72
CA GLY A 1217 14.40 -26.47 23.76
C GLY A 1217 13.84 -25.92 22.45
N GLY A 1218 12.80 -26.56 21.89
CA GLY A 1218 12.12 -26.08 20.69
C GLY A 1218 11.44 -24.72 20.87
N MET A 1219 10.81 -24.47 22.02
CA MET A 1219 10.23 -23.16 22.34
C MET A 1219 11.30 -22.06 22.45
N LEU A 1220 12.41 -22.34 23.12
CA LEU A 1220 13.52 -21.38 23.26
C LEU A 1220 14.12 -21.03 21.89
N VAL A 1221 14.35 -22.04 21.04
CA VAL A 1221 14.81 -21.83 19.66
C VAL A 1221 13.82 -20.98 18.86
N THR A 1222 12.52 -21.29 18.96
CA THR A 1222 11.48 -20.52 18.27
C THR A 1222 11.46 -19.05 18.72
N GLY A 1223 11.61 -18.80 20.03
CA GLY A 1223 11.73 -17.45 20.58
C GLY A 1223 12.97 -16.71 20.06
N ILE A 1224 14.13 -17.38 19.99
CA ILE A 1224 15.35 -16.84 19.38
C ILE A 1224 15.13 -16.53 17.90
N GLY A 1225 14.40 -17.39 17.18
CA GLY A 1225 14.00 -17.15 15.80
C GLY A 1225 13.26 -15.82 15.64
N PHE A 1226 12.33 -15.48 16.54
CA PHE A 1226 11.61 -14.20 16.51
C PHE A 1226 12.51 -13.01 16.81
N ILE A 1227 13.47 -13.17 17.72
CA ILE A 1227 14.47 -12.14 18.00
C ILE A 1227 15.34 -11.88 16.76
N ILE A 1228 15.87 -12.94 16.14
CA ILE A 1228 16.71 -12.81 14.94
C ILE A 1228 15.89 -12.21 13.79
N TYR A 1229 14.66 -12.67 13.58
CA TYR A 1229 13.79 -12.08 12.56
C TYR A 1229 13.54 -10.60 12.83
N GLY A 1230 13.27 -10.20 14.08
CA GLY A 1230 13.08 -8.79 14.44
C GLY A 1230 14.28 -7.89 14.08
N LEU A 1231 15.51 -8.42 14.13
CA LEU A 1231 16.72 -7.70 13.70
C LEU A 1231 16.88 -7.64 12.17
N ILE A 1232 16.32 -8.61 11.44
CA ILE A 1232 16.41 -8.69 9.97
C ILE A 1232 15.21 -7.99 9.30
N ALA A 1233 14.04 -7.98 9.94
CA ALA A 1233 12.78 -7.43 9.45
C ALA A 1233 12.90 -5.99 8.89
N PRO A 1234 13.71 -5.07 9.47
CA PRO A 1234 13.93 -3.73 8.91
C PRO A 1234 14.43 -3.72 7.44
N ARG A 1235 15.10 -4.78 6.99
CA ARG A 1235 15.57 -4.94 5.61
C ARG A 1235 14.45 -5.20 4.61
N PHE A 1236 13.26 -5.55 5.09
CA PHE A 1236 12.08 -5.86 4.29
C PHE A 1236 10.94 -4.85 4.49
N THR A 1237 11.00 -4.03 5.55
CA THR A 1237 10.07 -2.91 5.75
C THR A 1237 10.45 -1.66 4.94
N SER A 1238 11.65 -1.63 4.35
CA SER A 1238 12.16 -0.51 3.53
C SER A 1238 11.53 -0.41 2.12
N GLY A 1239 10.40 -1.09 1.89
CA GLY A 1239 9.48 -0.86 0.78
C GLY A 1239 8.24 -0.04 1.16
N ALA A 1240 8.07 0.30 2.44
CA ALA A 1240 7.13 1.31 2.89
C ALA A 1240 7.90 2.62 3.11
N ASN A 1241 7.59 3.63 2.30
CA ASN A 1241 8.00 5.00 2.56
C ASN A 1241 7.65 5.40 4.00
N HIS A 1242 8.63 5.42 4.91
CA HIS A 1242 8.67 6.30 6.07
C HIS A 1242 10.10 6.46 6.62
N VAL A 1243 10.60 7.69 6.51
CA VAL A 1243 11.67 8.33 7.29
C VAL A 1243 11.21 8.45 8.76
N PRO A 1244 12.04 8.17 9.79
CA PRO A 1244 12.83 9.21 10.51
C PRO A 1244 14.14 8.67 11.15
N ALA A 1245 15.13 9.42 11.62
CA ALA A 1245 15.62 10.79 11.50
C ALA A 1245 17.04 10.77 12.13
N GLU A 1246 17.96 11.56 11.59
CA GLU A 1246 18.68 12.62 12.34
C GLU A 1246 18.67 13.88 11.50
#